data_AF-A0A7R8USS0-F1
#
_entry.id   AF-A0A7R8USS0-F1
#
_cell.length_a   1.000
_cell.length_b   1.000
_cell.length_c   1.000
_cell.angle_alpha   90.00
_cell.angle_beta   90.00
_cell.angle_gamma   90.00
#
_symmetry.space_group_name_H-M   'P 1'
#
loop_
_entity.id
_entity.type
_entity.pdbx_description
1 polymer ?
#
loop_
_entity_poly.entity_id
_entity_poly.type
_entity_poly.pdbx_seq_one_letter_code
_entity_poly.pdbx_strand_id
1 'polypeptide(L)'
;MKQEARDDKNVDQFLKTSNYENTVRQLDIYYGIVKRQLLQYQSPISGLFPVMSTDQEVGSVRDSVYCAAAVWSLYQAYRRIDDDRGKSYELGQSTVKCMRGILECWIKQAPRVELFKQRQSNQHALHCKFHLHSGEEVYSDNQYNHLQIDVVSIYIIFLVQMITSGLQIIYTQDEVAFVQNLVYYVERAYRTPDFGMWERGTKYNNGTPEIHASSIGMAKAALEAINGCNLFGDKGASWSVVYVDIDAHNRNRSIFETMLPRESSSKGVDASLLPTLSFPAFASHEERLVAMAKSNVVRRLKGKKGFKRFNRDGYLSRLEDKSRRYYNKGEIKDFEGTECEWPIFYTFMIIDGVFKNNNEQIEEYQAELRRCIYTDANGDPVVSMYFAPDADGVYIRAPSQALFLWGQAVFIITQLLTAGLLHINELDPIRRYLPSYNRPRRAGRYSAFQGTATDLVVQIVLIAESMRLQAMMATYGIQTQTPHEVEPVQIWSSTELIKAYQNLGVNNKIGLTGRPPRPIGSLGTSKVYRVCGMTVLCYPLIFEVSDFYLYRDMALLIDDIKTELQFVGKYWRLSGRPTVCLLIREEHMRDPQFKEMLNLLAMLKKGFCDGMKVRIGRLQNLISSSCIEHLDFLNQSDLPEGESTFTQLNHEYIGYQSLTDVPKAQSYSEDKIILQNLIHRPTVEIIQRLRETDSIFCLCQLWGVLYNREGPQFEVNDISASQALIQLYHRAGSLRYWRAVRYCSSILHHIVDSISPFITTVLVNGKELTVGVIGQKETVFDKPMTPAEIKNVMYTTVQPYDVIQAVLQQEVVLYCGRLIATNPDMFKGILKIRIGWVLEAMRLHLQMVGEESDIENLSPYQVRQLLQRVLTVSQWASEEKLTPLQKRQLEGCLCRVPQQFYNLVWDVLQRTPLGIRVQGHHLPAVPTLTNMSRGELAFSLLVEETMIFIAQPERRQLTVELICIIATILSRNPELRFQQALDLDEMLEAAFSMHCKDNTLANVKDISPLFSLPYSETTGYLARAVVNKVLQGGALAPYAYDHYDNDEETCKVS
;
A
#
# COMPACT_ATOMS: atom_id res chain seq x y z
N MET A 1 3.55 -70.68 5.35
CA MET A 1 3.26 -69.85 4.16
C MET A 1 1.80 -69.47 3.93
N LYS A 2 0.80 -70.36 3.75
CA LYS A 2 -0.62 -69.92 3.60
C LYS A 2 -1.35 -69.57 4.91
N GLN A 3 -0.86 -70.04 6.07
CA GLN A 3 -1.39 -69.71 7.40
C GLN A 3 -0.83 -68.35 7.90
N GLU A 4 0.49 -68.14 7.79
CA GLU A 4 1.16 -66.87 8.17
C GLU A 4 0.63 -65.66 7.37
N ALA A 5 0.31 -65.82 6.08
CA ALA A 5 -0.28 -64.75 5.27
C ALA A 5 -1.76 -64.43 5.61
N ARG A 6 -2.44 -65.29 6.39
CA ARG A 6 -3.79 -65.03 6.93
C ARG A 6 -3.72 -64.36 8.31
N ASP A 7 -2.73 -64.72 9.12
CA ASP A 7 -2.50 -64.10 10.42
C ASP A 7 -1.98 -62.67 10.29
N ASP A 8 -1.09 -62.38 9.33
CA ASP A 8 -0.65 -61.00 9.03
C ASP A 8 -1.81 -60.10 8.56
N LYS A 9 -2.74 -60.63 7.76
CA LYS A 9 -3.93 -59.88 7.32
C LYS A 9 -4.90 -59.59 8.47
N ASN A 10 -5.03 -60.51 9.43
CA ASN A 10 -5.86 -60.32 10.62
C ASN A 10 -5.22 -59.32 11.60
N VAL A 11 -3.90 -59.31 11.74
CA VAL A 11 -3.18 -58.31 12.55
C VAL A 11 -3.26 -56.92 11.92
N ASP A 12 -3.10 -56.80 10.60
CA ASP A 12 -3.21 -55.52 9.89
C ASP A 12 -4.65 -54.97 9.90
N GLN A 13 -5.65 -55.86 9.83
CA GLN A 13 -7.06 -55.51 9.99
C GLN A 13 -7.39 -55.14 11.44
N PHE A 14 -6.87 -55.86 12.43
CA PHE A 14 -7.03 -55.53 13.85
C PHE A 14 -6.30 -54.23 14.24
N LEU A 15 -5.12 -53.94 13.67
CA LEU A 15 -4.42 -52.67 13.82
C LEU A 15 -5.19 -51.53 13.16
N LYS A 16 -5.80 -51.74 11.99
CA LYS A 16 -6.68 -50.74 11.35
C LYS A 16 -7.97 -50.51 12.13
N THR A 17 -8.60 -51.56 12.66
CA THR A 17 -9.82 -51.47 13.48
C THR A 17 -9.53 -50.84 14.85
N SER A 18 -8.46 -51.22 15.53
CA SER A 18 -8.05 -50.61 16.82
C SER A 18 -7.59 -49.16 16.65
N ASN A 19 -6.92 -48.82 15.55
CA ASN A 19 -6.57 -47.44 15.21
C ASN A 19 -7.83 -46.61 14.89
N TYR A 20 -8.82 -47.21 14.23
CA TYR A 20 -10.12 -46.58 13.95
C TYR A 20 -10.91 -46.31 15.24
N GLU A 21 -11.06 -47.30 16.12
CA GLU A 21 -11.73 -47.14 17.41
C GLU A 21 -11.05 -46.10 18.31
N ASN A 22 -9.70 -46.09 18.35
CA ASN A 22 -8.94 -45.08 19.07
C ASN A 22 -9.13 -43.68 18.47
N THR A 23 -9.16 -43.54 17.13
CA THR A 23 -9.43 -42.27 16.44
C THR A 23 -10.82 -41.74 16.80
N VAL A 24 -11.85 -42.59 16.73
CA VAL A 24 -13.23 -42.24 17.11
C VAL A 24 -13.27 -41.80 18.57
N ARG A 25 -12.64 -42.55 19.48
CA ARG A 25 -12.60 -42.20 20.90
C ARG A 25 -11.94 -40.85 21.16
N GLN A 26 -10.85 -40.52 20.47
CA GLN A 26 -10.19 -39.22 20.61
C GLN A 26 -11.06 -38.09 20.09
N LEU A 27 -11.72 -38.27 18.94
CA LEU A 27 -12.64 -37.28 18.39
C LEU A 27 -13.86 -37.06 19.28
N ASP A 28 -14.33 -38.10 19.97
CA ASP A 28 -15.44 -38.00 20.94
C ASP A 28 -15.06 -37.14 22.15
N ILE A 29 -13.78 -37.20 22.59
CA ILE A 29 -13.26 -36.30 23.63
C ILE A 29 -13.31 -34.85 23.14
N TYR A 30 -12.78 -34.57 21.94
CA TYR A 30 -12.81 -33.21 21.38
C TYR A 30 -14.22 -32.71 21.08
N TYR A 31 -15.14 -33.58 20.70
CA TYR A 31 -16.55 -33.24 20.56
C TYR A 31 -17.17 -32.84 21.89
N GLY A 32 -16.87 -33.57 22.97
CA GLY A 32 -17.25 -33.18 24.32
C GLY A 32 -16.70 -31.80 24.71
N ILE A 33 -15.41 -31.56 24.45
CA ILE A 33 -14.75 -30.27 24.70
C ILE A 33 -15.42 -29.15 23.90
N VAL A 34 -15.63 -29.31 22.59
CA VAL A 34 -16.27 -28.32 21.73
C VAL A 34 -17.70 -28.02 22.19
N LYS A 35 -18.46 -29.03 22.59
CA LYS A 35 -19.83 -28.86 23.12
C LYS A 35 -19.83 -28.05 24.42
N ARG A 36 -18.94 -28.39 25.35
CA ARG A 36 -18.84 -27.74 26.68
C ARG A 36 -18.13 -26.39 26.67
N GLN A 37 -17.20 -26.13 25.75
CA GLN A 37 -16.37 -24.91 25.83
C GLN A 37 -16.66 -23.90 24.72
N LEU A 38 -17.27 -24.32 23.60
CA LEU A 38 -17.64 -23.42 22.51
C LEU A 38 -19.16 -23.40 22.30
N LEU A 39 -19.76 -24.51 21.87
CA LEU A 39 -21.14 -24.53 21.36
C LEU A 39 -22.19 -24.13 22.39
N GLN A 40 -21.96 -24.36 23.69
CA GLN A 40 -22.87 -23.88 24.73
C GLN A 40 -23.00 -22.35 24.78
N TYR A 41 -22.03 -21.62 24.24
CA TYR A 41 -22.03 -20.16 24.15
C TYR A 41 -22.44 -19.64 22.76
N GLN A 42 -22.77 -20.53 21.83
CA GLN A 42 -23.33 -20.12 20.54
C GLN A 42 -24.76 -19.61 20.73
N SER A 43 -25.05 -18.41 20.25
CA SER A 43 -26.42 -17.89 20.25
C SER A 43 -27.33 -18.78 19.39
N PRO A 44 -28.46 -19.28 19.92
CA PRO A 44 -29.37 -20.12 19.13
C PRO A 44 -30.08 -19.34 18.03
N ILE A 45 -30.21 -18.02 18.17
CA ILE A 45 -30.92 -17.15 17.24
C ILE A 45 -29.97 -16.65 16.16
N SER A 46 -28.91 -15.93 16.55
CA SER A 46 -27.98 -15.32 15.60
C SER A 46 -26.87 -16.27 15.17
N GLY A 47 -26.51 -17.29 15.96
CA GLY A 47 -25.34 -18.12 15.70
C GLY A 47 -24.01 -17.50 16.12
N LEU A 48 -23.99 -16.25 16.60
CA LEU A 48 -22.78 -15.53 17.04
C LEU A 48 -22.24 -16.06 18.38
N PHE A 49 -20.98 -15.75 18.64
CA PHE A 49 -20.27 -16.02 19.88
C PHE A 49 -19.76 -14.71 20.53
N PRO A 50 -19.72 -14.64 21.87
CA PRO A 50 -19.09 -13.54 22.58
C PRO A 50 -17.55 -13.65 22.58
N VAL A 51 -16.86 -12.61 23.07
CA VAL A 51 -15.40 -12.66 23.30
C VAL A 51 -15.07 -13.56 24.52
N MET A 52 -15.78 -13.31 25.61
CA MET A 52 -15.65 -14.04 26.87
C MET A 52 -16.92 -14.84 27.12
N SER A 53 -16.78 -16.05 27.68
CA SER A 53 -17.92 -16.93 27.98
C SER A 53 -18.96 -16.35 28.95
N THR A 54 -18.62 -15.30 29.68
CA THR A 54 -19.51 -14.61 30.63
C THR A 54 -20.36 -13.52 29.99
N ASP A 55 -20.02 -13.08 28.77
CA ASP A 55 -20.79 -12.05 28.07
C ASP A 55 -22.03 -12.67 27.42
N GLN A 56 -23.20 -12.13 27.76
CA GLN A 56 -24.50 -12.61 27.29
C GLN A 56 -25.17 -11.61 26.34
N GLU A 57 -24.59 -10.43 26.14
CA GLU A 57 -25.22 -9.35 25.39
C GLU A 57 -24.51 -9.09 24.06
N VAL A 58 -23.18 -9.21 24.00
CA VAL A 58 -22.39 -8.78 22.85
C VAL A 58 -21.75 -9.96 22.13
N GLY A 59 -22.12 -10.14 20.87
CA GLY A 59 -21.45 -11.01 19.91
C GLY A 59 -20.30 -10.29 19.21
N SER A 60 -19.20 -11.01 18.96
CA SER A 60 -18.02 -10.51 18.25
C SER A 60 -17.79 -11.29 16.96
N VAL A 61 -17.66 -10.60 15.83
CA VAL A 61 -17.48 -11.24 14.52
C VAL A 61 -16.18 -12.03 14.44
N ARG A 62 -15.04 -11.47 14.87
CA ARG A 62 -13.73 -12.17 14.82
C ARG A 62 -13.77 -13.48 15.61
N ASP A 63 -14.17 -13.38 16.87
CA ASP A 63 -14.27 -14.52 17.78
C ASP A 63 -15.26 -15.56 17.24
N SER A 64 -16.39 -15.12 16.69
CA SER A 64 -17.38 -15.99 16.04
C SER A 64 -16.79 -16.77 14.86
N VAL A 65 -16.00 -16.13 14.00
CA VAL A 65 -15.32 -16.77 12.87
C VAL A 65 -14.33 -17.83 13.35
N TYR A 66 -13.50 -17.53 14.36
CA TYR A 66 -12.57 -18.52 14.92
C TYR A 66 -13.27 -19.67 15.63
N CYS A 67 -14.36 -19.40 16.37
CA CYS A 67 -15.19 -20.45 16.97
C CYS A 67 -15.79 -21.35 15.89
N ALA A 68 -16.35 -20.77 14.83
CA ALA A 68 -16.86 -21.50 13.68
C ALA A 68 -15.77 -22.32 12.99
N ALA A 69 -14.54 -21.78 12.88
CA ALA A 69 -13.39 -22.48 12.33
C ALA A 69 -12.96 -23.69 13.17
N ALA A 70 -13.02 -23.60 14.51
CA ALA A 70 -12.71 -24.73 15.40
C ALA A 70 -13.78 -25.83 15.31
N VAL A 71 -15.07 -25.45 15.32
CA VAL A 71 -16.19 -26.39 15.11
C VAL A 71 -16.10 -27.06 13.74
N TRP A 72 -15.78 -26.27 12.69
CA TRP A 72 -15.57 -26.76 11.33
C TRP A 72 -14.36 -27.69 11.22
N SER A 73 -13.28 -27.40 11.94
CA SER A 73 -12.09 -28.26 11.97
C SER A 73 -12.41 -29.64 12.54
N LEU A 74 -13.22 -29.69 13.60
CA LEU A 74 -13.70 -30.96 14.15
C LEU A 74 -14.67 -31.67 13.19
N TYR A 75 -15.56 -30.93 12.52
CA TYR A 75 -16.43 -31.45 11.45
C TYR A 75 -15.61 -32.14 10.36
N GLN A 76 -14.54 -31.50 9.87
CA GLN A 76 -13.66 -32.06 8.85
C GLN A 76 -12.97 -33.35 9.33
N ALA A 77 -12.57 -33.40 10.60
CA ALA A 77 -11.99 -34.60 11.19
C ALA A 77 -13.00 -35.76 11.27
N TYR A 78 -14.26 -35.49 11.65
CA TYR A 78 -15.33 -36.50 11.67
C TYR A 78 -15.71 -37.01 10.27
N ARG A 79 -15.60 -36.19 9.23
CA ARG A 79 -15.92 -36.62 7.85
C ARG A 79 -15.05 -37.74 7.29
N ARG A 80 -13.94 -38.06 7.96
CA ARG A 80 -13.08 -39.20 7.62
C ARG A 80 -13.63 -40.53 8.13
N ILE A 81 -14.62 -40.49 9.00
CA ILE A 81 -15.19 -41.64 9.70
C ILE A 81 -16.52 -41.97 9.03
N ASP A 82 -16.76 -43.27 8.79
CA ASP A 82 -17.96 -43.74 8.09
C ASP A 82 -19.23 -43.64 8.95
N ASP A 83 -19.15 -43.95 10.25
CA ASP A 83 -20.26 -43.81 11.21
C ASP A 83 -19.89 -42.86 12.35
N ASP A 84 -20.24 -41.59 12.18
CA ASP A 84 -20.05 -40.52 13.15
C ASP A 84 -21.28 -40.28 14.05
N ARG A 85 -22.33 -41.11 13.90
CA ARG A 85 -23.62 -40.98 14.58
C ARG A 85 -24.27 -39.59 14.43
N GLY A 86 -24.07 -38.93 13.29
CA GLY A 86 -24.64 -37.62 12.96
C GLY A 86 -23.90 -36.42 13.55
N LYS A 87 -22.75 -36.62 14.22
CA LYS A 87 -21.97 -35.54 14.84
C LYS A 87 -21.39 -34.55 13.82
N SER A 88 -20.92 -35.00 12.66
CA SER A 88 -20.44 -34.09 11.62
C SER A 88 -21.58 -33.21 11.11
N TYR A 89 -22.78 -33.76 10.91
CA TYR A 89 -23.91 -32.98 10.44
C TYR A 89 -24.26 -31.86 11.42
N GLU A 90 -24.31 -32.17 12.72
CA GLU A 90 -24.55 -31.16 13.76
C GLU A 90 -23.48 -30.06 13.77
N LEU A 91 -22.20 -30.44 13.80
CA LEU A 91 -21.08 -29.50 13.80
C LEU A 91 -21.12 -28.61 12.55
N GLY A 92 -21.37 -29.20 11.39
CA GLY A 92 -21.50 -28.49 10.12
C GLY A 92 -22.65 -27.48 10.15
N GLN A 93 -23.82 -27.85 10.66
CA GLN A 93 -24.97 -26.94 10.80
C GLN A 93 -24.70 -25.79 11.78
N SER A 94 -24.00 -26.06 12.90
CA SER A 94 -23.57 -25.02 13.83
C SER A 94 -22.61 -24.01 13.18
N THR A 95 -21.62 -24.49 12.41
CA THR A 95 -20.73 -23.64 11.63
C THR A 95 -21.51 -22.78 10.62
N VAL A 96 -22.41 -23.40 9.85
CA VAL A 96 -23.26 -22.69 8.87
C VAL A 96 -24.10 -21.63 9.56
N LYS A 97 -24.71 -21.94 10.71
CA LYS A 97 -25.53 -21.00 11.49
C LYS A 97 -24.73 -19.77 11.91
N CYS A 98 -23.50 -19.95 12.40
CA CYS A 98 -22.63 -18.85 12.78
C CYS A 98 -22.28 -17.94 11.59
N MET A 99 -21.77 -18.53 10.51
CA MET A 99 -21.33 -17.76 9.33
C MET A 99 -22.49 -17.03 8.66
N ARG A 100 -23.67 -17.67 8.57
CA ARG A 100 -24.90 -17.02 8.09
C ARG A 100 -25.38 -15.91 9.02
N GLY A 101 -25.27 -16.10 10.33
CA GLY A 101 -25.57 -15.07 11.32
C GLY A 101 -24.81 -13.77 11.10
N ILE A 102 -23.49 -13.89 10.89
CA ILE A 102 -22.63 -12.74 10.56
C ILE A 102 -23.10 -12.08 9.26
N LEU A 103 -23.37 -12.88 8.22
CA LEU A 103 -23.85 -12.36 6.93
C LEU A 103 -25.18 -11.61 7.06
N GLU A 104 -26.13 -12.15 7.82
CA GLU A 104 -27.43 -11.54 8.08
C GLU A 104 -27.27 -10.20 8.81
N CYS A 105 -26.40 -10.12 9.81
CA CYS A 105 -26.06 -8.87 10.50
C CYS A 105 -25.50 -7.82 9.53
N TRP A 106 -24.61 -8.22 8.63
CA TRP A 106 -24.00 -7.30 7.66
C TRP A 106 -24.92 -6.92 6.49
N ILE A 107 -25.82 -7.80 6.04
CA ILE A 107 -26.79 -7.45 5.00
C ILE A 107 -27.73 -6.33 5.47
N LYS A 108 -28.12 -6.32 6.76
CA LYS A 108 -28.85 -5.19 7.37
C LYS A 108 -28.09 -3.86 7.25
N GLN A 109 -26.77 -3.91 7.12
CA GLN A 109 -25.87 -2.77 6.96
C GLN A 109 -25.48 -2.46 5.50
N ALA A 110 -26.17 -3.01 4.49
CA ALA A 110 -25.88 -2.74 3.08
C ALA A 110 -25.74 -1.24 2.69
N PRO A 111 -26.57 -0.30 3.21
CA PRO A 111 -26.39 1.13 2.92
C PRO A 111 -25.03 1.68 3.37
N ARG A 112 -24.44 1.13 4.45
CA ARG A 112 -23.12 1.52 4.94
C ARG A 112 -22.03 1.09 3.98
N VAL A 113 -22.13 -0.14 3.45
CA VAL A 113 -21.20 -0.66 2.44
C VAL A 113 -21.20 0.24 1.19
N GLU A 114 -22.38 0.69 0.75
CA GLU A 114 -22.51 1.61 -0.38
C GLU A 114 -21.77 2.93 -0.16
N LEU A 115 -21.96 3.57 0.99
CA LEU A 115 -21.25 4.79 1.37
C LEU A 115 -19.74 4.57 1.56
N PHE A 116 -19.35 3.41 2.11
CA PHE A 116 -17.95 3.07 2.34
C PHE A 116 -17.16 2.93 1.03
N LYS A 117 -17.77 2.37 -0.03
CA LYS A 117 -17.16 2.27 -1.36
C LYS A 117 -16.70 3.64 -1.89
N GLN A 118 -17.38 4.72 -1.51
CA GLN A 118 -17.07 6.08 -1.95
C GLN A 118 -16.09 6.79 -1.00
N ARG A 119 -16.33 6.72 0.32
CA ARG A 119 -15.64 7.56 1.33
C ARG A 119 -14.58 6.86 2.16
N GLN A 120 -14.68 5.53 2.33
CA GLN A 120 -13.73 4.71 3.09
C GLN A 120 -13.47 5.23 4.52
N SER A 121 -14.51 5.72 5.19
CA SER A 121 -14.42 6.35 6.52
C SER A 121 -14.95 5.43 7.63
N ASN A 122 -14.53 5.73 8.87
CA ASN A 122 -14.98 5.02 10.07
C ASN A 122 -16.51 5.07 10.28
N GLN A 123 -17.15 6.21 9.98
CA GLN A 123 -18.60 6.42 10.08
C GLN A 123 -19.44 5.56 9.13
N HIS A 124 -18.80 4.96 8.12
CA HIS A 124 -19.48 4.11 7.14
C HIS A 124 -18.96 2.67 7.18
N ALA A 125 -18.12 2.34 8.16
CA ALA A 125 -17.57 1.00 8.30
C ALA A 125 -18.65 -0.01 8.69
N LEU A 126 -18.45 -1.29 8.35
CA LEU A 126 -19.28 -2.37 8.86
C LEU A 126 -19.01 -2.58 10.34
N HIS A 127 -20.06 -2.87 11.11
CA HIS A 127 -19.89 -3.21 12.51
C HIS A 127 -19.27 -4.58 12.70
N CYS A 128 -18.42 -4.69 13.71
CA CYS A 128 -17.74 -5.92 14.12
C CYS A 128 -18.27 -6.51 15.44
N LYS A 129 -19.20 -5.79 16.10
CA LYS A 129 -19.88 -6.19 17.34
C LYS A 129 -21.37 -6.02 17.14
N PHE A 130 -22.14 -7.02 17.53
CA PHE A 130 -23.60 -7.04 17.41
C PHE A 130 -24.23 -7.54 18.69
N HIS A 131 -25.50 -7.27 18.90
CA HIS A 131 -26.23 -7.87 20.00
C HIS A 131 -26.30 -9.40 19.79
N LEU A 132 -25.86 -10.17 20.79
CA LEU A 132 -25.63 -11.61 20.71
C LEU A 132 -26.88 -12.37 20.28
N HIS A 133 -28.07 -12.00 20.78
CA HIS A 133 -29.31 -12.69 20.45
C HIS A 133 -30.06 -12.14 19.23
N SER A 134 -30.22 -10.82 19.09
CA SER A 134 -30.99 -10.23 17.99
C SER A 134 -30.19 -10.02 16.69
N GLY A 135 -28.86 -9.94 16.76
CA GLY A 135 -28.02 -9.56 15.63
C GLY A 135 -28.21 -8.10 15.18
N GLU A 136 -28.74 -7.24 16.05
CA GLU A 136 -28.87 -5.80 15.81
C GLU A 136 -27.59 -5.05 16.22
N GLU A 137 -27.47 -3.80 15.77
CA GLU A 137 -26.38 -2.92 16.17
C GLU A 137 -26.41 -2.69 17.70
N VAL A 138 -25.27 -2.90 18.36
CA VAL A 138 -25.16 -2.77 19.83
C VAL A 138 -24.40 -1.51 20.26
N TYR A 139 -23.45 -1.06 19.46
CA TYR A 139 -22.68 0.15 19.71
C TYR A 139 -22.84 1.11 18.54
N SER A 140 -22.89 2.41 18.83
CA SER A 140 -22.74 3.45 17.82
C SER A 140 -21.28 3.63 17.40
N ASP A 141 -21.05 4.25 16.25
CA ASP A 141 -19.70 4.51 15.72
C ASP A 141 -18.83 5.38 16.64
N ASN A 142 -19.45 6.20 17.50
CA ASN A 142 -18.75 7.00 18.49
C ASN A 142 -18.37 6.18 19.73
N GLN A 143 -19.12 5.12 20.04
CA GLN A 143 -18.89 4.26 21.20
C GLN A 143 -17.86 3.18 20.90
N TYR A 144 -17.72 2.75 19.65
CA TYR A 144 -16.85 1.63 19.29
C TYR A 144 -16.16 1.78 17.94
N ASN A 145 -14.92 1.29 17.84
CA ASN A 145 -14.06 1.38 16.66
C ASN A 145 -14.34 0.23 15.69
N HIS A 146 -15.39 0.38 14.89
CA HIS A 146 -15.87 -0.67 13.99
C HIS A 146 -15.05 -0.87 12.71
N LEU A 147 -14.28 0.13 12.26
CA LEU A 147 -13.46 0.00 11.05
C LEU A 147 -12.27 -0.95 11.29
N GLN A 148 -12.48 -2.23 10.93
CA GLN A 148 -11.51 -3.32 11.06
C GLN A 148 -11.55 -4.17 9.79
N ILE A 149 -10.59 -3.95 8.89
CA ILE A 149 -10.56 -4.60 7.58
C ILE A 149 -10.18 -6.08 7.72
N ASP A 150 -9.36 -6.41 8.72
CA ASP A 150 -8.95 -7.78 9.03
C ASP A 150 -10.16 -8.69 9.34
N VAL A 151 -11.19 -8.16 10.00
CA VAL A 151 -12.40 -8.91 10.39
C VAL A 151 -13.23 -9.33 9.17
N VAL A 152 -13.45 -8.42 8.23
CA VAL A 152 -14.14 -8.74 6.97
C VAL A 152 -13.31 -9.72 6.14
N SER A 153 -12.00 -9.54 6.15
CA SER A 153 -11.06 -10.38 5.40
C SER A 153 -11.00 -11.81 5.93
N ILE A 154 -10.95 -12.01 7.26
CA ILE A 154 -10.92 -13.34 7.85
C ILE A 154 -12.24 -14.08 7.64
N TYR A 155 -13.38 -13.37 7.65
CA TYR A 155 -14.67 -13.95 7.28
C TYR A 155 -14.65 -14.48 5.85
N ILE A 156 -14.17 -13.68 4.87
CA ILE A 156 -14.06 -14.09 3.46
C ILE A 156 -13.14 -15.31 3.33
N ILE A 157 -12.00 -15.31 4.02
CA ILE A 157 -11.03 -16.41 4.04
C ILE A 157 -11.71 -17.73 4.44
N PHE A 158 -12.43 -17.75 5.57
CA PHE A 158 -13.08 -18.96 6.07
C PHE A 158 -14.34 -19.31 5.30
N LEU A 159 -15.08 -18.32 4.79
CA LEU A 159 -16.23 -18.55 3.91
C LEU A 159 -15.83 -19.41 2.70
N VAL A 160 -14.74 -19.03 2.02
CA VAL A 160 -14.22 -19.78 0.86
C VAL A 160 -13.76 -21.18 1.26
N GLN A 161 -13.03 -21.32 2.37
CA GLN A 161 -12.53 -22.63 2.84
C GLN A 161 -13.69 -23.57 3.21
N MET A 162 -14.69 -23.07 3.92
CA MET A 162 -15.86 -23.84 4.34
C MET A 162 -16.74 -24.22 3.15
N ILE A 163 -17.00 -23.31 2.20
CA ILE A 163 -17.74 -23.64 0.97
C ILE A 163 -17.00 -24.66 0.12
N THR A 164 -15.68 -24.48 -0.03
CA THR A 164 -14.82 -25.45 -0.73
C THR A 164 -14.86 -26.83 -0.07
N SER A 165 -14.99 -26.90 1.26
CA SER A 165 -15.13 -28.17 1.97
C SER A 165 -16.49 -28.83 1.74
N GLY A 166 -17.48 -28.15 1.15
CA GLY A 166 -18.80 -28.68 0.85
C GLY A 166 -19.92 -28.16 1.75
N LEU A 167 -19.64 -27.23 2.68
CA LEU A 167 -20.69 -26.55 3.44
C LEU A 167 -21.44 -25.54 2.57
N GLN A 168 -22.76 -25.51 2.69
CA GLN A 168 -23.60 -24.54 1.99
C GLN A 168 -23.88 -23.37 2.94
N ILE A 169 -23.22 -22.24 2.73
CA ILE A 169 -23.37 -21.04 3.57
C ILE A 169 -24.21 -19.97 2.86
N ILE A 170 -24.00 -19.78 1.55
CA ILE A 170 -24.72 -18.81 0.72
C ILE A 170 -25.86 -19.51 -0.01
N TYR A 171 -27.06 -18.95 0.05
CA TYR A 171 -28.32 -19.54 -0.44
C TYR A 171 -28.97 -18.73 -1.55
N THR A 172 -28.78 -17.42 -1.61
CA THR A 172 -29.48 -16.56 -2.59
C THR A 172 -28.53 -15.72 -3.42
N GLN A 173 -29.01 -15.27 -4.58
CA GLN A 173 -28.25 -14.33 -5.43
C GLN A 173 -28.08 -12.95 -4.77
N ASP A 174 -29.00 -12.58 -3.88
CA ASP A 174 -28.92 -11.33 -3.12
C ASP A 174 -27.71 -11.38 -2.16
N GLU A 175 -27.50 -12.53 -1.51
CA GLU A 175 -26.30 -12.79 -0.67
C GLU A 175 -25.01 -12.83 -1.51
N VAL A 176 -25.04 -13.41 -2.72
CA VAL A 176 -23.89 -13.39 -3.65
C VAL A 176 -23.49 -11.96 -3.98
N ALA A 177 -24.46 -11.10 -4.35
CA ALA A 177 -24.20 -9.71 -4.66
C ALA A 177 -23.65 -8.93 -3.45
N PHE A 178 -24.14 -9.23 -2.24
CA PHE A 178 -23.60 -8.66 -1.01
C PHE A 178 -22.13 -9.06 -0.78
N VAL A 179 -21.79 -10.34 -0.90
CA VAL A 179 -20.40 -10.83 -0.77
C VAL A 179 -19.49 -10.21 -1.84
N GLN A 180 -19.97 -10.02 -3.08
CA GLN A 180 -19.23 -9.29 -4.10
C GLN A 180 -18.96 -7.82 -3.70
N ASN A 181 -19.87 -7.17 -2.96
CA ASN A 181 -19.63 -5.83 -2.43
C ASN A 181 -18.68 -5.82 -1.21
N LEU A 182 -18.59 -6.92 -0.44
CA LEU A 182 -17.54 -7.07 0.58
C LEU A 182 -16.14 -7.12 -0.05
N VAL A 183 -16.00 -7.65 -1.27
CA VAL A 183 -14.73 -7.54 -2.03
C VAL A 183 -14.38 -6.07 -2.26
N TYR A 184 -15.35 -5.24 -2.68
CA TYR A 184 -15.13 -3.81 -2.89
C TYR A 184 -14.83 -3.03 -1.61
N TYR A 185 -15.27 -3.56 -0.46
CA TYR A 185 -14.97 -3.05 0.87
C TYR A 185 -13.49 -3.27 1.23
N VAL A 186 -12.94 -4.47 0.99
CA VAL A 186 -11.55 -4.82 1.36
C VAL A 186 -10.52 -4.53 0.27
N GLU A 187 -10.90 -4.36 -1.00
CA GLU A 187 -9.94 -4.23 -2.12
C GLU A 187 -8.96 -3.06 -2.02
N ARG A 188 -9.30 -2.01 -1.26
CA ARG A 188 -8.49 -0.80 -1.09
C ARG A 188 -7.84 -0.70 0.29
N ALA A 189 -7.68 -1.83 0.99
CA ALA A 189 -7.02 -1.89 2.30
C ALA A 189 -5.64 -1.20 2.32
N TYR A 190 -4.86 -1.31 1.22
CA TYR A 190 -3.56 -0.67 1.04
C TYR A 190 -3.54 0.86 1.23
N ARG A 191 -4.70 1.51 1.29
CA ARG A 191 -4.85 2.96 1.45
C ARG A 191 -5.96 3.37 2.40
N THR A 192 -6.52 2.45 3.17
CA THR A 192 -7.61 2.71 4.11
C THR A 192 -7.09 2.50 5.52
N PRO A 193 -6.74 3.57 6.25
CA PRO A 193 -6.39 3.48 7.67
C PRO A 193 -7.54 2.88 8.47
N ASP A 194 -7.27 1.89 9.31
CA ASP A 194 -8.24 1.22 10.16
C ASP A 194 -7.77 1.18 11.63
N PHE A 195 -8.55 0.53 12.51
CA PHE A 195 -8.18 0.41 13.93
C PHE A 195 -7.31 -0.82 14.22
N GLY A 196 -6.96 -1.59 13.18
CA GLY A 196 -6.20 -2.82 13.26
C GLY A 196 -6.85 -3.92 14.11
N MET A 197 -6.13 -5.03 14.25
CA MET A 197 -6.60 -6.21 15.01
C MET A 197 -6.93 -5.89 16.48
N TRP A 198 -6.29 -4.87 17.04
CA TRP A 198 -6.43 -4.50 18.46
C TRP A 198 -7.43 -3.38 18.74
N GLU A 199 -8.18 -2.94 17.72
CA GLU A 199 -9.31 -2.01 17.86
C GLU A 199 -8.90 -0.61 18.38
N ARG A 200 -7.61 -0.26 18.21
CA ARG A 200 -6.97 0.92 18.82
C ARG A 200 -6.44 1.95 17.81
N GLY A 201 -6.23 1.55 16.55
CA GLY A 201 -5.57 2.39 15.55
C GLY A 201 -4.12 2.60 15.97
N THR A 202 -3.66 3.83 16.14
CA THR A 202 -2.28 4.11 16.60
C THR A 202 -1.95 3.46 17.96
N LYS A 203 -0.65 3.26 18.23
CA LYS A 203 -0.18 2.76 19.56
C LYS A 203 -0.63 3.65 20.73
N TYR A 204 -0.91 4.93 20.45
CA TYR A 204 -1.32 5.92 21.45
C TYR A 204 -2.77 5.76 21.89
N ASN A 205 -3.58 4.94 21.20
CA ASN A 205 -5.00 4.72 21.48
C ASN A 205 -5.74 6.04 21.76
N ASN A 206 -5.76 6.91 20.76
CA ASN A 206 -6.35 8.25 20.82
C ASN A 206 -7.52 8.43 19.82
N GLY A 207 -8.06 7.33 19.30
CA GLY A 207 -9.13 7.34 18.30
C GLY A 207 -8.66 7.57 16.85
N THR A 208 -7.34 7.65 16.61
CA THR A 208 -6.80 7.85 15.26
C THR A 208 -6.50 6.51 14.58
N PRO A 209 -7.11 6.19 13.43
CA PRO A 209 -6.77 4.99 12.64
C PRO A 209 -5.43 5.15 11.92
N GLU A 210 -4.77 4.04 11.60
CA GLU A 210 -3.50 4.03 10.85
C GLU A 210 -3.47 2.87 9.84
N ILE A 211 -2.49 2.85 8.93
CA ILE A 211 -2.32 1.74 7.99
C ILE A 211 -1.59 0.58 8.69
N HIS A 212 -2.23 -0.59 8.70
CA HIS A 212 -1.78 -1.81 9.37
C HIS A 212 -1.35 -2.88 8.37
N ALA A 213 -0.10 -3.36 8.47
CA ALA A 213 0.39 -4.44 7.63
C ALA A 213 -0.44 -5.73 7.84
N SER A 214 -0.84 -6.02 9.09
CA SER A 214 -1.75 -7.13 9.41
C SER A 214 -3.08 -7.06 8.65
N SER A 215 -3.76 -5.90 8.67
CA SER A 215 -5.02 -5.68 7.94
C SER A 215 -4.86 -5.81 6.42
N ILE A 216 -3.80 -5.23 5.84
CA ILE A 216 -3.54 -5.32 4.40
C ILE A 216 -3.22 -6.77 3.99
N GLY A 217 -2.42 -7.48 4.78
CA GLY A 217 -2.06 -8.87 4.51
C GLY A 217 -3.27 -9.79 4.55
N MET A 218 -4.16 -9.60 5.53
CA MET A 218 -5.45 -10.31 5.60
C MET A 218 -6.34 -10.01 4.40
N ALA A 219 -6.49 -8.74 4.02
CA ALA A 219 -7.26 -8.33 2.85
C ALA A 219 -6.71 -8.93 1.56
N LYS A 220 -5.39 -8.88 1.37
CA LYS A 220 -4.72 -9.52 0.24
C LYS A 220 -5.05 -11.01 0.17
N ALA A 221 -4.94 -11.72 1.30
CA ALA A 221 -5.23 -13.16 1.35
C ALA A 221 -6.71 -13.47 1.08
N ALA A 222 -7.63 -12.62 1.53
CA ALA A 222 -9.07 -12.72 1.25
C ALA A 222 -9.38 -12.54 -0.24
N LEU A 223 -8.84 -11.49 -0.86
CA LEU A 223 -8.96 -11.22 -2.30
C LEU A 223 -8.40 -12.39 -3.14
N GLU A 224 -7.26 -12.94 -2.73
CA GLU A 224 -6.66 -14.09 -3.40
C GLU A 224 -7.52 -15.36 -3.26
N ALA A 225 -8.15 -15.57 -2.10
CA ALA A 225 -8.98 -16.73 -1.82
C ALA A 225 -10.30 -16.72 -2.59
N ILE A 226 -10.99 -15.56 -2.64
CA ILE A 226 -12.36 -15.48 -3.17
C ILE A 226 -12.42 -15.32 -4.69
N ASN A 227 -11.34 -14.87 -5.33
CA ASN A 227 -11.34 -14.67 -6.79
C ASN A 227 -11.61 -15.97 -7.55
N GLY A 228 -12.68 -15.98 -8.37
CA GLY A 228 -13.12 -17.15 -9.11
C GLY A 228 -13.81 -18.22 -8.24
N CYS A 229 -14.10 -17.92 -6.97
CA CYS A 229 -14.85 -18.83 -6.10
C CYS A 229 -16.33 -18.79 -6.45
N ASN A 230 -16.94 -19.97 -6.59
CA ASN A 230 -18.38 -20.11 -6.71
C ASN A 230 -19.01 -20.22 -5.32
N LEU A 231 -19.84 -19.25 -4.93
CA LEU A 231 -20.40 -19.18 -3.58
C LEU A 231 -21.47 -20.25 -3.29
N PHE A 232 -22.02 -20.90 -4.31
CA PHE A 232 -22.89 -22.07 -4.16
C PHE A 232 -22.12 -23.40 -4.18
N GLY A 233 -20.78 -23.34 -4.15
CA GLY A 233 -19.91 -24.52 -4.25
C GLY A 233 -20.03 -25.21 -5.60
N ASP A 234 -19.87 -26.53 -5.62
CA ASP A 234 -19.89 -27.35 -6.85
C ASP A 234 -21.25 -27.34 -7.59
N LYS A 235 -22.32 -26.92 -6.89
CA LYS A 235 -23.68 -26.83 -7.46
C LYS A 235 -23.97 -25.47 -8.11
N GLY A 236 -23.05 -24.52 -8.04
CA GLY A 236 -23.25 -23.17 -8.53
C GLY A 236 -23.09 -23.00 -10.04
N ALA A 237 -23.63 -21.87 -10.54
CA ALA A 237 -23.54 -21.48 -11.95
C ALA A 237 -22.58 -20.29 -12.13
N SER A 238 -22.48 -19.76 -13.34
CA SER A 238 -21.55 -18.67 -13.67
C SER A 238 -21.84 -17.36 -12.95
N TRP A 239 -23.12 -17.08 -12.68
CA TRP A 239 -23.57 -15.85 -12.01
C TRP A 239 -23.36 -15.86 -10.49
N SER A 240 -22.97 -16.98 -9.89
CA SER A 240 -22.64 -17.09 -8.45
C SER A 240 -21.12 -17.03 -8.17
N VAL A 241 -20.34 -16.66 -9.19
CA VAL A 241 -18.88 -16.51 -9.11
C VAL A 241 -18.51 -15.09 -8.70
N VAL A 242 -17.55 -14.98 -7.79
CA VAL A 242 -17.03 -13.69 -7.31
C VAL A 242 -15.76 -13.31 -8.08
N TYR A 243 -15.67 -12.04 -8.45
CA TYR A 243 -14.53 -11.49 -9.19
C TYR A 243 -13.77 -10.47 -8.36
N VAL A 244 -12.46 -10.43 -8.57
CA VAL A 244 -11.54 -9.50 -7.89
C VAL A 244 -10.75 -8.71 -8.92
N ASP A 245 -10.58 -7.42 -8.65
CA ASP A 245 -9.63 -6.59 -9.38
C ASP A 245 -8.19 -7.01 -9.04
N ILE A 246 -7.50 -7.58 -10.02
CA ILE A 246 -6.16 -8.15 -9.86
C ILE A 246 -5.11 -7.05 -9.64
N ASP A 247 -5.33 -5.85 -10.18
CA ASP A 247 -4.46 -4.70 -9.92
C ASP A 247 -4.62 -4.23 -8.47
N ALA A 248 -5.84 -4.23 -7.94
CA ALA A 248 -6.09 -3.94 -6.53
C ALA A 248 -5.43 -4.98 -5.60
N HIS A 249 -5.56 -6.28 -5.92
CA HIS A 249 -4.85 -7.35 -5.20
C HIS A 249 -3.32 -7.13 -5.25
N ASN A 250 -2.75 -6.80 -6.42
CA ASN A 250 -1.31 -6.56 -6.56
C ASN A 250 -0.85 -5.35 -5.75
N ARG A 251 -1.64 -4.26 -5.69
CA ARG A 251 -1.34 -3.11 -4.82
C ARG A 251 -1.29 -3.51 -3.36
N ASN A 252 -2.29 -4.24 -2.85
CA ASN A 252 -2.27 -4.74 -1.47
C ASN A 252 -1.04 -5.60 -1.20
N ARG A 253 -0.67 -6.48 -2.13
CA ARG A 253 0.54 -7.30 -2.00
C ARG A 253 1.81 -6.47 -1.93
N SER A 254 2.05 -5.59 -2.91
CA SER A 254 3.27 -4.77 -2.96
C SER A 254 3.41 -3.91 -1.71
N ILE A 255 2.32 -3.25 -1.29
CA ILE A 255 2.31 -2.42 -0.08
C ILE A 255 2.58 -3.27 1.18
N PHE A 256 1.93 -4.42 1.32
CA PHE A 256 2.17 -5.34 2.44
C PHE A 256 3.63 -5.79 2.52
N GLU A 257 4.18 -6.28 1.40
CA GLU A 257 5.57 -6.75 1.34
C GLU A 257 6.56 -5.60 1.61
N THR A 258 6.27 -4.37 1.17
CA THR A 258 7.07 -3.17 1.47
C THR A 258 7.02 -2.76 2.95
N MET A 259 5.90 -2.97 3.65
CA MET A 259 5.78 -2.59 5.06
C MET A 259 6.57 -3.51 6.00
N LEU A 260 6.68 -4.80 5.66
CA LEU A 260 7.36 -5.78 6.51
C LEU A 260 8.85 -5.44 6.69
N PRO A 261 9.42 -5.63 7.90
CA PRO A 261 8.86 -6.33 9.06
C PRO A 261 8.10 -5.42 10.04
N ARG A 262 7.79 -4.17 9.66
CA ARG A 262 7.07 -3.19 10.48
C ARG A 262 5.55 -3.37 10.34
N GLU A 263 4.81 -3.14 11.42
CA GLU A 263 3.34 -3.22 11.41
C GLU A 263 2.69 -1.91 10.92
N SER A 264 3.09 -0.77 11.47
CA SER A 264 2.49 0.54 11.14
C SER A 264 3.46 1.69 11.43
N SER A 265 3.06 2.93 11.15
CA SER A 265 3.86 4.13 11.44
C SER A 265 4.21 4.27 12.93
N SER A 266 3.27 3.94 13.81
CA SER A 266 3.48 4.00 15.26
C SER A 266 3.95 2.67 15.86
N LYS A 267 3.67 1.51 15.23
CA LYS A 267 4.07 0.19 15.72
C LYS A 267 5.22 -0.40 14.90
N GLY A 268 6.42 -0.37 15.48
CA GLY A 268 7.62 -0.95 14.86
C GLY A 268 7.59 -2.47 14.71
N VAL A 269 6.78 -3.19 15.51
CA VAL A 269 6.57 -4.64 15.48
C VAL A 269 5.24 -4.96 16.18
N ASP A 270 4.52 -5.99 15.72
CA ASP A 270 3.24 -6.41 16.31
C ASP A 270 3.03 -7.92 16.11
N ALA A 271 2.43 -8.58 17.11
CA ALA A 271 2.17 -10.02 17.11
C ALA A 271 1.06 -10.45 16.14
N SER A 272 0.19 -9.52 15.70
CA SER A 272 -0.83 -9.75 14.65
C SER A 272 -0.22 -10.13 13.29
N LEU A 273 1.08 -9.88 13.08
CA LEU A 273 1.81 -10.35 11.92
C LEU A 273 1.92 -11.89 11.87
N LEU A 274 1.85 -12.60 13.01
CA LEU A 274 1.92 -14.07 13.05
C LEU A 274 0.76 -14.75 12.31
N PRO A 275 -0.53 -14.48 12.65
CA PRO A 275 -1.66 -15.04 11.90
C PRO A 275 -1.79 -14.49 10.48
N THR A 276 -1.12 -13.37 10.16
CA THR A 276 -1.07 -12.79 8.81
C THR A 276 -0.04 -13.51 7.93
N LEU A 277 1.14 -13.81 8.47
CA LEU A 277 2.25 -14.48 7.76
C LEU A 277 2.19 -16.01 7.84
N SER A 278 1.25 -16.55 8.61
CA SER A 278 1.01 -17.98 8.78
C SER A 278 -0.49 -18.25 8.71
N PHE A 279 -0.94 -19.36 9.30
CA PHE A 279 -2.36 -19.67 9.40
C PHE A 279 -3.11 -18.56 10.17
N PRO A 280 -4.25 -18.05 9.66
CA PRO A 280 -4.95 -18.53 8.46
C PRO A 280 -4.52 -17.86 7.14
N ALA A 281 -3.92 -16.67 7.15
CA ALA A 281 -3.87 -15.84 5.95
C ALA A 281 -2.83 -16.30 4.90
N PHE A 282 -1.62 -16.65 5.33
CA PHE A 282 -0.47 -16.90 4.44
C PHE A 282 -0.26 -15.78 3.42
N ALA A 283 -0.24 -14.53 3.90
CA ALA A 283 -0.31 -13.34 3.05
C ALA A 283 0.90 -13.15 2.11
N SER A 284 2.09 -13.64 2.47
CA SER A 284 3.27 -13.64 1.59
C SER A 284 3.93 -15.02 1.57
N HIS A 285 4.50 -15.35 0.41
CA HIS A 285 5.28 -16.57 0.17
C HIS A 285 6.77 -16.28 -0.06
N GLU A 286 7.21 -15.04 0.19
CA GLU A 286 8.63 -14.68 0.14
C GLU A 286 9.32 -15.12 1.44
N GLU A 287 9.96 -16.29 1.42
CA GLU A 287 10.49 -16.95 2.62
C GLU A 287 11.43 -16.07 3.45
N ARG A 288 12.33 -15.31 2.80
CA ARG A 288 13.26 -14.41 3.48
C ARG A 288 12.53 -13.30 4.25
N LEU A 289 11.54 -12.68 3.61
CA LEU A 289 10.75 -11.60 4.20
C LEU A 289 9.90 -12.12 5.37
N VAL A 290 9.25 -13.27 5.16
CA VAL A 290 8.44 -13.96 6.18
C VAL A 290 9.29 -14.35 7.40
N ALA A 291 10.47 -14.94 7.17
CA ALA A 291 11.39 -15.34 8.23
C ALA A 291 11.92 -14.13 9.01
N MET A 292 12.31 -13.06 8.30
CA MET A 292 12.76 -11.81 8.93
C MET A 292 11.67 -11.19 9.81
N ALA A 293 10.43 -11.09 9.31
CA ALA A 293 9.32 -10.52 10.07
C ALA A 293 8.96 -11.37 11.29
N LYS A 294 8.87 -12.70 11.15
CA LYS A 294 8.63 -13.61 12.28
C LYS A 294 9.75 -13.54 13.32
N SER A 295 11.02 -13.54 12.89
CA SER A 295 12.17 -13.39 13.80
C SER A 295 12.12 -12.06 14.56
N ASN A 296 11.74 -10.96 13.88
CA ASN A 296 11.58 -9.67 14.54
C ASN A 296 10.48 -9.68 15.61
N VAL A 297 9.35 -10.34 15.35
CA VAL A 297 8.27 -10.55 16.34
C VAL A 297 8.76 -11.39 17.51
N VAL A 298 9.36 -12.56 17.26
CA VAL A 298 9.86 -13.45 18.31
C VAL A 298 10.89 -12.75 19.18
N ARG A 299 11.89 -12.09 18.58
CA ARG A 299 12.97 -11.43 19.32
C ARG A 299 12.50 -10.29 20.22
N ARG A 300 11.46 -9.54 19.80
CA ARG A 300 11.04 -8.32 20.49
C ARG A 300 9.81 -8.50 21.37
N LEU A 301 8.96 -9.48 21.08
CA LEU A 301 7.65 -9.63 21.72
C LEU A 301 7.46 -10.95 22.48
N LYS A 302 8.30 -11.99 22.25
CA LYS A 302 8.20 -13.25 23.01
C LYS A 302 8.61 -13.00 24.46
N GLY A 303 7.73 -13.36 25.38
CA GLY A 303 7.96 -13.38 26.82
C GLY A 303 7.94 -14.80 27.40
N LYS A 304 7.84 -14.91 28.73
CA LYS A 304 7.92 -16.19 29.47
C LYS A 304 6.59 -16.96 29.52
N LYS A 305 5.47 -16.27 29.32
CA LYS A 305 4.08 -16.77 29.41
C LYS A 305 3.28 -16.53 28.14
N GLY A 306 3.82 -15.81 27.17
CA GLY A 306 3.16 -15.57 25.89
C GLY A 306 3.95 -14.57 25.04
N PHE A 307 3.27 -13.91 24.12
CA PHE A 307 3.82 -12.77 23.40
C PHE A 307 3.11 -11.49 23.83
N LYS A 308 3.84 -10.38 23.94
CA LYS A 308 3.25 -9.04 23.98
C LYS A 308 2.56 -8.75 22.64
N ARG A 309 1.45 -8.01 22.62
CA ARG A 309 0.80 -7.63 21.34
C ARG A 309 1.69 -6.68 20.54
N PHE A 310 2.19 -5.64 21.21
CA PHE A 310 3.23 -4.72 20.73
C PHE A 310 3.89 -4.05 21.95
N ASN A 311 5.01 -3.35 21.75
CA ASN A 311 5.71 -2.67 22.86
C ASN A 311 4.91 -1.48 23.41
N ARG A 312 4.99 -1.22 24.72
CA ARG A 312 4.25 -0.15 25.41
C ARG A 312 2.73 -0.27 25.26
N ASP A 313 2.23 -1.48 25.17
CA ASP A 313 0.81 -1.78 25.14
C ASP A 313 0.23 -1.82 26.55
N GLY A 314 -0.61 -0.85 26.88
CA GLY A 314 -1.25 -0.75 28.19
C GLY A 314 -2.44 -1.68 28.39
N TYR A 315 -2.96 -2.34 27.36
CA TYR A 315 -4.24 -3.03 27.49
C TYR A 315 -4.21 -4.16 28.51
N LEU A 316 -5.18 -4.10 29.43
CA LEU A 316 -5.33 -4.99 30.58
C LEU A 316 -4.12 -5.01 31.53
N SER A 317 -3.14 -4.12 31.32
CA SER A 317 -2.03 -3.93 32.24
C SER A 317 -2.53 -3.40 33.58
N ARG A 318 -1.72 -3.58 34.62
CA ARG A 318 -2.05 -3.10 35.97
C ARG A 318 -2.24 -1.58 36.04
N LEU A 319 -1.50 -0.85 35.21
CA LEU A 319 -1.46 0.62 35.21
C LEU A 319 -2.55 1.24 34.32
N GLU A 320 -3.22 0.44 33.49
CA GLU A 320 -4.30 0.96 32.62
C GLU A 320 -5.52 1.35 33.45
N ASP A 321 -5.88 2.61 33.36
CA ASP A 321 -7.17 3.09 33.85
C ASP A 321 -8.30 2.62 32.92
N LYS A 322 -9.03 1.60 33.40
CA LYS A 322 -10.13 0.94 32.69
C LYS A 322 -11.40 1.80 32.57
N SER A 323 -11.49 2.93 33.27
CA SER A 323 -12.67 3.81 33.22
C SER A 323 -12.75 4.65 31.95
N ARG A 324 -11.63 4.78 31.22
CA ARG A 324 -11.53 5.60 30.00
C ARG A 324 -11.11 4.78 28.81
N ARG A 325 -11.60 5.22 27.65
CA ARG A 325 -11.34 4.56 26.37
C ARG A 325 -9.98 4.90 25.78
N TYR A 326 -9.48 6.12 25.99
CA TYR A 326 -8.28 6.64 25.34
C TYR A 326 -7.18 6.96 26.35
N TYR A 327 -5.93 6.79 25.91
CA TYR A 327 -4.77 7.07 26.73
C TYR A 327 -4.46 8.58 26.83
N ASN A 328 -3.84 8.97 27.93
CA ASN A 328 -3.37 10.33 28.13
C ASN A 328 -2.02 10.48 27.41
N LYS A 329 -1.66 11.71 27.04
CA LYS A 329 -0.35 11.97 26.43
C LYS A 329 0.76 11.58 27.41
N GLY A 330 1.67 10.73 26.98
CA GLY A 330 2.85 10.28 27.76
C GLY A 330 2.64 9.00 28.56
N GLU A 331 1.39 8.61 28.79
CA GLU A 331 1.06 7.43 29.59
C GLU A 331 1.64 6.12 29.05
N ILE A 332 1.84 6.02 27.73
CA ILE A 332 2.38 4.80 27.14
C ILE A 332 3.79 4.44 27.66
N LYS A 333 4.55 5.41 28.19
CA LYS A 333 5.84 5.14 28.81
C LYS A 333 5.68 4.32 30.08
N ASP A 334 4.62 4.59 30.85
CA ASP A 334 4.36 3.90 32.11
C ASP A 334 4.03 2.42 31.87
N PHE A 335 3.52 2.08 30.68
CA PHE A 335 3.27 0.69 30.27
C PHE A 335 4.53 -0.09 29.88
N GLU A 336 5.68 0.57 29.71
CA GLU A 336 6.92 -0.10 29.37
C GLU A 336 7.35 -1.05 30.50
N GLY A 337 7.49 -2.34 30.18
CA GLY A 337 7.82 -3.37 31.16
C GLY A 337 6.62 -3.91 31.94
N THR A 338 5.43 -3.33 31.79
CA THR A 338 4.20 -3.82 32.44
C THR A 338 3.18 -4.44 31.45
N GLU A 339 3.60 -4.67 30.20
CA GLU A 339 2.72 -5.18 29.15
C GLU A 339 2.29 -6.63 29.41
N CYS A 340 1.04 -6.94 29.05
CA CYS A 340 0.49 -8.28 29.15
C CYS A 340 1.09 -9.24 28.11
N GLU A 341 1.25 -10.50 28.51
CA GLU A 341 1.69 -11.59 27.64
C GLU A 341 0.53 -12.53 27.29
N TRP A 342 0.42 -12.89 26.01
CA TRP A 342 -0.73 -13.59 25.44
C TRP A 342 -0.34 -14.99 24.94
N PRO A 343 -0.80 -16.07 25.61
CA PRO A 343 -0.44 -17.45 25.25
C PRO A 343 -0.99 -17.93 23.89
N ILE A 344 -2.03 -17.28 23.35
CA ILE A 344 -2.61 -17.61 22.04
C ILE A 344 -1.53 -17.63 20.93
N PHE A 345 -0.49 -16.80 21.02
CA PHE A 345 0.56 -16.80 20.01
C PHE A 345 1.45 -18.04 20.05
N TYR A 346 1.56 -18.74 21.19
CA TYR A 346 2.17 -20.08 21.20
C TYR A 346 1.36 -21.05 20.35
N THR A 347 0.02 -20.99 20.39
CA THR A 347 -0.83 -21.85 19.54
C THR A 347 -0.62 -21.55 18.05
N PHE A 348 -0.54 -20.28 17.66
CA PHE A 348 -0.20 -19.91 16.28
C PHE A 348 1.19 -20.38 15.86
N MET A 349 2.19 -20.32 16.76
CA MET A 349 3.55 -20.83 16.46
C MET A 349 3.59 -22.35 16.34
N ILE A 350 2.77 -23.09 17.10
CA ILE A 350 2.64 -24.55 16.91
C ILE A 350 2.01 -24.85 15.56
N ILE A 351 0.92 -24.16 15.18
CA ILE A 351 0.30 -24.32 13.86
C ILE A 351 1.30 -24.00 12.74
N ASP A 352 2.08 -22.91 12.87
CA ASP A 352 3.14 -22.57 11.91
C ASP A 352 4.19 -23.69 11.79
N GLY A 353 4.57 -24.32 12.91
CA GLY A 353 5.47 -25.47 12.95
C GLY A 353 4.88 -26.67 12.21
N VAL A 354 3.59 -26.97 12.40
CA VAL A 354 2.88 -28.05 11.71
C VAL A 354 2.86 -27.81 10.20
N PHE A 355 2.51 -26.62 9.73
CA PHE A 355 2.50 -26.30 8.28
C PHE A 355 3.89 -26.39 7.64
N LYS A 356 4.96 -26.16 8.41
CA LYS A 356 6.36 -26.25 7.95
C LYS A 356 7.02 -27.61 8.18
N ASN A 357 6.33 -28.56 8.81
CA ASN A 357 6.91 -29.80 9.31
C ASN A 357 8.15 -29.58 10.20
N ASN A 358 8.14 -28.54 11.04
CA ASN A 358 9.21 -28.23 11.98
C ASN A 358 8.88 -28.77 13.38
N ASN A 359 9.32 -30.00 13.66
CA ASN A 359 9.05 -30.67 14.94
C ASN A 359 9.71 -29.99 16.14
N GLU A 360 10.90 -29.40 15.98
CA GLU A 360 11.59 -28.68 17.06
C GLU A 360 10.76 -27.48 17.54
N GLN A 361 10.23 -26.69 16.60
CA GLN A 361 9.34 -25.57 16.90
C GLN A 361 8.04 -26.04 17.58
N ILE A 362 7.46 -27.16 17.13
CA ILE A 362 6.24 -27.72 17.72
C ILE A 362 6.50 -28.09 19.18
N GLU A 363 7.58 -28.82 19.46
CA GLU A 363 7.92 -29.28 20.80
C GLU A 363 8.23 -28.11 21.75
N GLU A 364 9.01 -27.12 21.29
CA GLU A 364 9.34 -25.91 22.06
C GLU A 364 8.07 -25.19 22.52
N TYR A 365 7.19 -24.83 21.57
CA TYR A 365 6.00 -24.04 21.90
C TYR A 365 4.91 -24.87 22.59
N GLN A 366 4.87 -26.19 22.41
CA GLN A 366 4.03 -27.06 23.23
C GLN A 366 4.48 -27.06 24.70
N ALA A 367 5.80 -27.13 24.95
CA ALA A 367 6.34 -27.09 26.30
C ALA A 367 6.04 -25.75 27.00
N GLU A 368 6.18 -24.63 26.28
CA GLU A 368 5.82 -23.31 26.81
C GLU A 368 4.30 -23.18 27.04
N LEU A 369 3.47 -23.62 26.09
CA LEU A 369 2.02 -23.55 26.22
C LEU A 369 1.50 -24.39 27.41
N ARG A 370 2.08 -25.56 27.68
CA ARG A 370 1.71 -26.40 28.84
C ARG A 370 1.83 -25.65 30.17
N ARG A 371 2.76 -24.68 30.29
CA ARG A 371 2.95 -23.84 31.49
C ARG A 371 1.89 -22.73 31.63
N CYS A 372 1.03 -22.56 30.64
CA CYS A 372 0.00 -21.52 30.57
C CYS A 372 -1.43 -22.08 30.54
N ILE A 373 -1.57 -23.40 30.46
CA ILE A 373 -2.86 -24.12 30.47
C ILE A 373 -3.24 -24.46 31.91
N TYR A 374 -4.53 -24.44 32.20
CA TYR A 374 -5.13 -25.00 33.40
C TYR A 374 -6.34 -25.87 33.03
N THR A 375 -6.91 -26.60 33.98
CA THR A 375 -8.10 -27.43 33.75
C THR A 375 -9.36 -26.75 34.30
N ASP A 376 -10.46 -26.83 33.56
CA ASP A 376 -11.78 -26.41 34.05
C ASP A 376 -12.41 -27.45 35.00
N ALA A 377 -13.66 -27.20 35.42
CA ALA A 377 -14.40 -28.08 36.32
C ALA A 377 -14.68 -29.47 35.75
N ASN A 378 -14.64 -29.64 34.43
CA ASN A 378 -14.82 -30.94 33.75
C ASN A 378 -13.48 -31.64 33.50
N GLY A 379 -12.36 -31.04 33.93
CA GLY A 379 -11.01 -31.52 33.65
C GLY A 379 -10.51 -31.17 32.24
N ASP A 380 -11.23 -30.35 31.48
CA ASP A 380 -10.85 -29.99 30.12
C ASP A 380 -9.77 -28.90 30.13
N PRO A 381 -8.76 -28.95 29.23
CA PRO A 381 -7.70 -27.96 29.16
C PRO A 381 -8.21 -26.61 28.67
N VAL A 382 -7.82 -25.54 29.37
CA VAL A 382 -8.16 -24.15 29.06
C VAL A 382 -6.89 -23.32 28.89
N VAL A 383 -6.83 -22.59 27.78
CA VAL A 383 -5.76 -21.62 27.54
C VAL A 383 -6.13 -20.29 28.20
N SER A 384 -5.25 -19.79 29.06
CA SER A 384 -5.41 -18.48 29.69
C SER A 384 -5.41 -17.36 28.63
N MET A 385 -6.27 -16.36 28.78
CA MET A 385 -6.35 -15.22 27.85
C MET A 385 -5.04 -14.42 27.81
N TYR A 386 -4.55 -14.02 28.99
CA TYR A 386 -3.32 -13.26 29.16
C TYR A 386 -2.73 -13.45 30.56
N PHE A 387 -1.46 -13.07 30.69
CA PHE A 387 -0.72 -12.93 31.94
C PHE A 387 -0.29 -11.48 32.09
N ALA A 388 -0.39 -10.92 33.30
CA ALA A 388 0.05 -9.57 33.62
C ALA A 388 1.10 -9.61 34.73
N PRO A 389 2.11 -8.72 34.69
CA PRO A 389 3.10 -8.63 35.75
C PRO A 389 2.47 -8.06 37.03
N ASP A 390 2.83 -8.64 38.17
CA ASP A 390 2.48 -8.14 39.50
C ASP A 390 3.40 -6.99 39.96
N ALA A 391 3.38 -6.64 41.25
CA ALA A 391 4.24 -5.61 41.81
C ALA A 391 5.73 -5.95 41.75
N ASP A 392 6.04 -7.25 41.77
CA ASP A 392 7.40 -7.79 41.80
C ASP A 392 7.89 -8.16 40.38
N GLY A 393 7.11 -7.84 39.35
CA GLY A 393 7.41 -8.16 37.95
C GLY A 393 7.14 -9.61 37.56
N VAL A 394 6.50 -10.40 38.42
CA VAL A 394 6.13 -11.79 38.15
C VAL A 394 4.83 -11.84 37.37
N TYR A 395 4.84 -12.57 36.26
CA TYR A 395 3.65 -12.71 35.40
C TYR A 395 2.63 -13.68 36.00
N ILE A 396 1.51 -13.13 36.47
CA ILE A 396 0.39 -13.86 37.07
C ILE A 396 -0.75 -13.98 36.07
N ARG A 397 -1.43 -15.14 36.09
CA ARG A 397 -2.65 -15.38 35.31
C ARG A 397 -3.76 -14.42 35.74
N ALA A 398 -4.50 -13.86 34.78
CA ALA A 398 -5.68 -13.07 35.08
C ALA A 398 -6.71 -13.86 35.96
N PRO A 399 -7.41 -13.19 36.89
CA PRO A 399 -8.23 -13.86 37.91
C PRO A 399 -9.54 -14.48 37.39
N SER A 400 -9.86 -14.39 36.09
CA SER A 400 -11.13 -14.84 35.54
C SER A 400 -11.17 -16.36 35.31
N GLN A 401 -12.25 -17.01 35.75
CA GLN A 401 -12.58 -18.39 35.37
C GLN A 401 -13.27 -18.49 34.00
N ALA A 402 -13.59 -17.35 33.37
CA ALA A 402 -14.25 -17.30 32.07
C ALA A 402 -13.32 -17.76 30.94
N LEU A 403 -13.90 -18.42 29.93
CA LEU A 403 -13.18 -18.85 28.74
C LEU A 403 -13.07 -17.68 27.75
N PHE A 404 -11.85 -17.46 27.26
CA PHE A 404 -11.60 -16.61 26.10
C PHE A 404 -11.77 -17.43 24.82
N LEU A 405 -12.88 -17.20 24.11
CA LEU A 405 -13.35 -18.14 23.09
C LEU A 405 -12.43 -18.18 21.86
N TRP A 406 -11.85 -17.04 21.44
CA TRP A 406 -10.88 -17.03 20.34
C TRP A 406 -9.62 -17.85 20.67
N GLY A 407 -9.03 -17.63 21.85
CA GLY A 407 -7.87 -18.40 22.30
C GLY A 407 -8.16 -19.90 22.39
N GLN A 408 -9.32 -20.26 22.94
CA GLN A 408 -9.73 -21.65 23.09
C GLN A 408 -10.02 -22.31 21.73
N ALA A 409 -10.61 -21.59 20.79
CA ALA A 409 -10.87 -22.08 19.44
C ALA A 409 -9.58 -22.44 18.70
N VAL A 410 -8.58 -21.54 18.69
CA VAL A 410 -7.28 -21.80 18.02
C VAL A 410 -6.52 -22.93 18.73
N PHE A 411 -6.65 -23.03 20.06
CA PHE A 411 -6.09 -24.15 20.81
C PHE A 411 -6.68 -25.51 20.37
N ILE A 412 -8.01 -25.61 20.24
CA ILE A 412 -8.66 -26.85 19.78
C ILE A 412 -8.16 -27.23 18.38
N ILE A 413 -8.07 -26.27 17.45
CA ILE A 413 -7.50 -26.51 16.10
C ILE A 413 -6.07 -27.05 16.21
N THR A 414 -5.25 -26.43 17.06
CA THR A 414 -3.86 -26.84 17.30
C THR A 414 -3.79 -28.28 17.81
N GLN A 415 -4.63 -28.65 18.78
CA GLN A 415 -4.67 -29.99 19.35
C GLN A 415 -5.07 -31.05 18.31
N LEU A 416 -6.09 -30.76 17.49
CA LEU A 416 -6.52 -31.66 16.41
C LEU A 416 -5.40 -31.90 15.38
N LEU A 417 -4.63 -30.86 15.05
CA LEU A 417 -3.49 -30.97 14.14
C LEU A 417 -2.35 -31.80 14.76
N THR A 418 -1.95 -31.50 15.99
CA THR A 418 -0.82 -32.18 16.65
C THR A 418 -1.14 -33.63 17.03
N ALA A 419 -2.41 -33.96 17.23
CA ALA A 419 -2.87 -35.33 17.43
C ALA A 419 -2.97 -36.13 16.13
N GLY A 420 -2.75 -35.50 14.96
CA GLY A 420 -2.90 -36.15 13.65
C GLY A 420 -4.35 -36.42 13.24
N LEU A 421 -5.33 -35.92 13.98
CA LEU A 421 -6.76 -36.11 13.73
C LEU A 421 -7.25 -35.24 12.57
N LEU A 422 -6.67 -34.05 12.41
CA LEU A 422 -6.91 -33.13 11.31
C LEU A 422 -5.64 -32.96 10.47
N HIS A 423 -5.76 -32.98 9.15
CA HIS A 423 -4.63 -32.70 8.27
C HIS A 423 -4.64 -31.25 7.77
N ILE A 424 -3.46 -30.68 7.50
CA ILE A 424 -3.31 -29.29 7.03
C ILE A 424 -4.14 -28.98 5.77
N ASN A 425 -4.26 -29.95 4.86
CA ASN A 425 -5.05 -29.82 3.63
C ASN A 425 -6.56 -29.77 3.87
N GLU A 426 -7.04 -30.15 5.04
CA GLU A 426 -8.47 -30.09 5.38
C GLU A 426 -8.82 -28.81 6.11
N LEU A 427 -7.87 -28.30 6.90
CA LEU A 427 -7.93 -26.97 7.49
C LEU A 427 -7.74 -25.87 6.44
N ASP A 428 -6.96 -26.13 5.39
CA ASP A 428 -6.76 -25.22 4.26
C ASP A 428 -6.99 -25.93 2.91
N PRO A 429 -8.26 -26.18 2.52
CA PRO A 429 -8.60 -26.96 1.32
C PRO A 429 -8.28 -26.24 -0.01
N ILE A 430 -8.03 -24.93 0.04
CA ILE A 430 -7.56 -24.14 -1.11
C ILE A 430 -6.02 -24.05 -1.17
N ARG A 431 -5.31 -24.64 -0.19
CA ARG A 431 -3.85 -24.72 -0.10
C ARG A 431 -3.15 -23.36 -0.26
N ARG A 432 -3.64 -22.33 0.43
CA ARG A 432 -3.01 -21.00 0.49
C ARG A 432 -1.61 -21.03 1.09
N TYR A 433 -1.32 -21.99 1.97
CA TYR A 433 0.04 -22.18 2.50
C TYR A 433 1.08 -22.41 1.39
N LEU A 434 0.65 -22.87 0.20
CA LEU A 434 1.48 -22.96 -0.99
C LEU A 434 1.44 -21.67 -1.82
N PRO A 435 2.56 -21.28 -2.44
CA PRO A 435 2.58 -20.30 -3.51
C PRO A 435 1.60 -20.68 -4.63
N SER A 436 1.03 -19.68 -5.30
CA SER A 436 -0.02 -19.90 -6.32
C SER A 436 0.37 -20.89 -7.42
N TYR A 437 1.65 -20.97 -7.81
CA TYR A 437 2.14 -21.92 -8.83
C TYR A 437 2.21 -23.37 -8.36
N ASN A 438 2.23 -23.61 -7.05
CA ASN A 438 2.24 -24.94 -6.44
C ASN A 438 0.84 -25.40 -6.01
N ARG A 439 -0.18 -24.56 -6.17
CA ARG A 439 -1.56 -24.93 -5.82
C ARG A 439 -2.16 -25.90 -6.85
N PRO A 440 -3.05 -26.81 -6.43
CA PRO A 440 -3.73 -27.72 -7.34
C PRO A 440 -4.50 -26.94 -8.41
N ARG A 441 -4.36 -27.36 -9.67
CA ARG A 441 -5.15 -26.80 -10.76
C ARG A 441 -6.60 -27.23 -10.57
N ARG A 442 -7.49 -26.27 -10.30
CA ARG A 442 -8.93 -26.46 -10.45
C ARG A 442 -9.27 -26.20 -11.91
N ALA A 443 -10.03 -27.10 -12.53
CA ALA A 443 -10.58 -26.92 -13.87
C ALA A 443 -11.72 -25.87 -13.81
N GLY A 444 -11.35 -24.61 -13.58
CA GLY A 444 -12.26 -23.47 -13.61
C GLY A 444 -12.17 -22.75 -14.94
N ARG A 445 -13.30 -22.21 -15.42
CA ARG A 445 -13.35 -21.35 -16.63
C ARG A 445 -12.90 -19.91 -16.36
N TYR A 446 -12.70 -19.52 -15.10
CA TYR A 446 -12.38 -18.16 -14.66
C TYR A 446 -10.90 -18.01 -14.32
N SER A 447 -10.37 -16.79 -14.38
CA SER A 447 -8.96 -16.52 -14.05
C SER A 447 -8.69 -16.77 -12.57
N ALA A 448 -8.07 -17.92 -12.27
CA ALA A 448 -7.64 -18.28 -10.93
C ALA A 448 -6.15 -17.96 -10.73
N PHE A 449 -5.77 -17.66 -9.48
CA PHE A 449 -4.37 -17.54 -9.08
C PHE A 449 -3.70 -18.92 -9.10
N GLN A 450 -3.07 -19.25 -10.22
CA GLN A 450 -2.39 -20.53 -10.47
C GLN A 450 -0.89 -20.37 -10.76
N GLY A 451 -0.36 -19.17 -10.50
CA GLY A 451 1.06 -18.83 -10.52
C GLY A 451 1.68 -18.65 -11.91
N THR A 452 2.91 -18.15 -11.94
CA THR A 452 3.67 -17.91 -13.18
C THR A 452 4.19 -19.21 -13.78
N ALA A 453 3.98 -19.39 -15.08
CA ALA A 453 4.79 -20.32 -15.84
C ALA A 453 6.28 -19.95 -15.67
N THR A 454 7.16 -20.94 -15.48
CA THR A 454 8.62 -20.75 -15.36
C THR A 454 9.24 -20.07 -16.59
N ASP A 455 8.52 -20.08 -17.72
CA ASP A 455 8.85 -19.37 -18.96
C ASP A 455 7.71 -18.41 -19.36
N LEU A 456 7.38 -17.47 -18.46
CA LEU A 456 6.38 -16.44 -18.76
C LEU A 456 6.87 -15.57 -19.93
N VAL A 457 6.03 -15.45 -20.95
CA VAL A 457 6.28 -14.58 -22.11
C VAL A 457 5.08 -13.66 -22.24
N VAL A 458 5.33 -12.35 -22.25
CA VAL A 458 4.28 -11.35 -22.47
C VAL A 458 3.94 -11.32 -23.96
N GLN A 459 2.67 -11.58 -24.29
CA GLN A 459 2.18 -11.55 -25.65
C GLN A 459 1.78 -10.14 -26.02
N ILE A 460 2.14 -9.69 -27.21
CA ILE A 460 1.89 -8.32 -27.67
C ILE A 460 1.14 -8.38 -28.98
N VAL A 461 0.01 -7.67 -29.02
CA VAL A 461 -0.82 -7.44 -30.20
C VAL A 461 -0.67 -5.98 -30.60
N LEU A 462 -0.22 -5.74 -31.82
CA LEU A 462 -0.05 -4.39 -32.36
C LEU A 462 -1.25 -4.03 -33.23
N ILE A 463 -2.01 -3.02 -32.81
CA ILE A 463 -3.17 -2.52 -33.56
C ILE A 463 -2.83 -1.16 -34.17
N ALA A 464 -2.97 -1.04 -35.48
CA ALA A 464 -2.86 0.23 -36.19
C ALA A 464 -4.26 0.82 -36.40
N GLU A 465 -4.44 2.11 -36.10
CA GLU A 465 -5.76 2.76 -36.23
C GLU A 465 -6.30 2.84 -37.66
N SER A 466 -5.42 2.80 -38.67
CA SER A 466 -5.78 2.88 -40.10
C SER A 466 -5.01 1.89 -40.97
N MET A 467 -5.58 1.51 -42.12
CA MET A 467 -4.88 0.70 -43.14
C MET A 467 -3.64 1.41 -43.69
N ARG A 468 -3.69 2.75 -43.80
CA ARG A 468 -2.55 3.56 -44.25
C ARG A 468 -1.37 3.40 -43.31
N LEU A 469 -1.62 3.49 -42.01
CA LEU A 469 -0.61 3.29 -40.96
C LEU A 469 -0.06 1.86 -40.98
N GLN A 470 -0.92 0.86 -41.14
CA GLN A 470 -0.50 -0.55 -41.26
C GLN A 470 0.43 -0.78 -42.45
N ALA A 471 0.05 -0.33 -43.65
CA ALA A 471 0.85 -0.46 -44.86
C ALA A 471 2.23 0.19 -44.67
N MET A 472 2.26 1.33 -43.98
CA MET A 472 3.49 2.02 -43.65
C MET A 472 4.35 1.22 -42.66
N MET A 473 3.80 0.73 -41.54
CA MET A 473 4.53 -0.11 -40.59
C MET A 473 5.12 -1.36 -41.24
N ALA A 474 4.43 -1.93 -42.24
CA ALA A 474 4.91 -3.06 -43.01
C ALA A 474 6.21 -2.75 -43.79
N THR A 475 6.42 -1.51 -44.24
CA THR A 475 7.67 -1.10 -44.91
C THR A 475 8.89 -1.17 -43.98
N TYR A 476 8.69 -0.97 -42.66
CA TYR A 476 9.69 -1.16 -41.62
C TYR A 476 9.78 -2.62 -41.13
N GLY A 477 9.05 -3.54 -41.76
CA GLY A 477 8.99 -4.95 -41.40
C GLY A 477 8.25 -5.21 -40.08
N ILE A 478 7.41 -4.29 -39.63
CA ILE A 478 6.59 -4.42 -38.42
C ILE A 478 5.19 -4.86 -38.86
N GLN A 479 4.74 -6.02 -38.39
CA GLN A 479 3.41 -6.53 -38.69
C GLN A 479 2.42 -6.02 -37.64
N THR A 480 1.39 -5.31 -38.10
CA THR A 480 0.26 -4.83 -37.28
C THR A 480 -1.06 -5.30 -37.88
N GLN A 481 -2.14 -5.25 -37.10
CA GLN A 481 -3.51 -5.52 -37.57
C GLN A 481 -4.37 -4.25 -37.46
N THR A 482 -5.36 -4.09 -38.32
CA THR A 482 -6.39 -3.04 -38.12
C THR A 482 -7.54 -3.57 -37.26
N PRO A 483 -8.39 -2.69 -36.67
CA PRO A 483 -9.60 -3.11 -35.97
C PRO A 483 -10.52 -4.01 -36.82
N HIS A 484 -10.59 -3.78 -38.13
CA HIS A 484 -11.38 -4.61 -39.05
C HIS A 484 -10.78 -6.02 -39.24
N GLU A 485 -9.46 -6.17 -39.26
CA GLU A 485 -8.81 -7.49 -39.45
C GLU A 485 -8.85 -8.39 -38.21
N VAL A 486 -9.14 -7.83 -37.04
CA VAL A 486 -9.27 -8.62 -35.80
C VAL A 486 -10.68 -9.14 -35.56
N GLU A 487 -11.67 -8.71 -36.36
CA GLU A 487 -13.04 -9.21 -36.29
C GLU A 487 -13.07 -10.76 -36.40
N PRO A 488 -13.87 -11.45 -35.57
CA PRO A 488 -14.96 -10.94 -34.73
C PRO A 488 -14.53 -10.44 -33.33
N VAL A 489 -13.23 -10.31 -33.05
CA VAL A 489 -12.75 -9.79 -31.76
C VAL A 489 -12.93 -8.27 -31.73
N GLN A 490 -13.60 -7.76 -30.70
CA GLN A 490 -13.79 -6.32 -30.51
C GLN A 490 -12.63 -5.72 -29.69
N ILE A 491 -12.25 -4.50 -30.04
CA ILE A 491 -11.26 -3.73 -29.27
C ILE A 491 -12.01 -2.70 -28.42
N TRP A 492 -11.86 -2.82 -27.11
CA TRP A 492 -12.48 -1.91 -26.13
C TRP A 492 -11.43 -1.00 -25.50
N SER A 493 -11.88 0.20 -25.13
CA SER A 493 -11.12 1.07 -24.23
C SER A 493 -11.15 0.54 -22.79
N SER A 494 -10.23 1.03 -21.94
CA SER A 494 -10.33 0.81 -20.50
C SER A 494 -11.66 1.33 -19.94
N THR A 495 -12.17 2.46 -20.43
CA THR A 495 -13.45 3.03 -19.97
C THR A 495 -14.65 2.13 -20.25
N GLU A 496 -14.71 1.48 -21.41
CA GLU A 496 -15.80 0.53 -21.70
C GLU A 496 -15.75 -0.70 -20.80
N LEU A 497 -14.54 -1.19 -20.51
CA LEU A 497 -14.38 -2.27 -19.54
C LEU A 497 -14.81 -1.84 -18.12
N ILE A 498 -14.56 -0.59 -17.72
CA ILE A 498 -15.05 -0.06 -16.44
C ILE A 498 -16.57 -0.12 -16.39
N LYS A 499 -17.26 0.37 -17.43
CA LYS A 499 -18.74 0.33 -17.53
C LYS A 499 -19.28 -1.08 -17.40
N ALA A 500 -18.68 -2.04 -18.11
CA ALA A 500 -19.02 -3.45 -18.00
C ALA A 500 -18.92 -3.96 -16.55
N TYR A 501 -17.82 -3.66 -15.85
CA TYR A 501 -17.64 -4.06 -14.46
C TYR A 501 -18.53 -3.31 -13.45
N GLN A 502 -19.12 -2.15 -13.77
CA GLN A 502 -20.04 -1.46 -12.86
C GLN A 502 -21.27 -2.31 -12.53
N ASN A 503 -21.73 -3.12 -13.49
CA ASN A 503 -22.87 -4.03 -13.32
C ASN A 503 -22.56 -5.20 -12.36
N LEU A 504 -21.29 -5.45 -12.02
CA LEU A 504 -20.91 -6.54 -11.14
C LEU A 504 -21.28 -6.25 -9.69
N GLY A 505 -22.16 -7.08 -9.12
CA GLY A 505 -22.61 -6.98 -7.74
C GLY A 505 -23.73 -5.95 -7.53
N VAL A 506 -24.41 -5.51 -8.59
CA VAL A 506 -25.63 -4.69 -8.49
C VAL A 506 -26.73 -5.51 -7.83
N ASN A 507 -27.42 -4.90 -6.86
CA ASN A 507 -28.63 -5.49 -6.28
C ASN A 507 -29.61 -4.40 -5.80
N ASN A 508 -30.72 -4.28 -6.52
CA ASN A 508 -31.74 -3.26 -6.22
C ASN A 508 -32.53 -3.54 -4.95
N LYS A 509 -32.68 -4.80 -4.51
CA LYS A 509 -33.47 -5.15 -3.31
C LYS A 509 -32.81 -4.66 -2.02
N ILE A 510 -31.48 -4.70 -1.98
CA ILE A 510 -30.67 -4.26 -0.84
C ILE A 510 -29.89 -2.96 -1.10
N GLY A 511 -30.21 -2.26 -2.20
CA GLY A 511 -29.68 -0.91 -2.49
C GLY A 511 -28.21 -0.83 -2.89
N LEU A 512 -27.63 -1.90 -3.45
CA LEU A 512 -26.23 -1.94 -3.86
C LEU A 512 -26.05 -1.59 -5.34
N THR A 513 -25.16 -0.65 -5.64
CA THR A 513 -24.92 -0.14 -7.00
C THR A 513 -23.84 -0.88 -7.79
N GLY A 514 -23.24 -1.94 -7.23
CA GLY A 514 -22.16 -2.69 -7.86
C GLY A 514 -20.78 -2.04 -7.73
N ARG A 515 -19.89 -2.27 -8.71
CA ARG A 515 -18.50 -1.79 -8.65
C ARG A 515 -18.45 -0.28 -8.89
N PRO A 516 -17.76 0.50 -8.04
CA PRO A 516 -17.52 1.91 -8.32
C PRO A 516 -16.72 2.10 -9.63
N PRO A 517 -16.85 3.23 -10.34
CA PRO A 517 -16.17 3.49 -11.63
C PRO A 517 -14.67 3.71 -11.44
N ARG A 518 -13.95 2.65 -11.07
CA ARG A 518 -12.52 2.64 -10.77
C ARG A 518 -11.74 2.17 -12.01
N PRO A 519 -10.61 2.81 -12.35
CA PRO A 519 -9.81 2.41 -13.50
C PRO A 519 -9.28 0.98 -13.32
N ILE A 520 -9.25 0.25 -14.43
CA ILE A 520 -8.67 -1.10 -14.50
C ILE A 520 -7.22 -0.94 -14.93
N GLY A 521 -6.31 -1.56 -14.18
CA GLY A 521 -4.89 -1.42 -14.43
C GLY A 521 -4.38 -2.34 -15.54
N SER A 522 -3.06 -2.39 -15.65
CA SER A 522 -2.37 -3.12 -16.71
C SER A 522 -2.51 -4.62 -16.58
N LEU A 523 -2.67 -5.17 -15.37
CA LEU A 523 -2.92 -6.60 -15.20
C LEU A 523 -4.34 -6.97 -15.64
N GLY A 524 -5.33 -6.14 -15.36
CA GLY A 524 -6.70 -6.33 -15.85
C GLY A 524 -6.78 -6.20 -17.38
N THR A 525 -6.24 -5.13 -17.95
CA THR A 525 -6.28 -4.87 -19.40
C THR A 525 -5.43 -5.85 -20.23
N SER A 526 -4.48 -6.56 -19.63
CA SER A 526 -3.68 -7.60 -20.31
C SER A 526 -4.37 -8.98 -20.41
N LYS A 527 -5.71 -9.02 -20.27
CA LYS A 527 -6.55 -10.21 -20.43
C LYS A 527 -7.35 -10.15 -21.73
N VAL A 528 -7.75 -11.33 -22.22
CA VAL A 528 -8.81 -11.45 -23.21
C VAL A 528 -10.12 -11.69 -22.48
N TYR A 529 -11.18 -10.98 -22.85
CA TYR A 529 -12.48 -11.07 -22.20
C TYR A 529 -13.49 -11.81 -23.09
N ARG A 530 -14.37 -12.58 -22.47
CA ARG A 530 -15.54 -13.18 -23.10
C ARG A 530 -16.79 -12.52 -22.53
N VAL A 531 -17.54 -11.83 -23.38
CA VAL A 531 -18.72 -11.05 -22.98
C VAL A 531 -19.87 -11.41 -23.91
N CYS A 532 -20.94 -12.01 -23.38
CA CYS A 532 -22.12 -12.41 -24.17
C CYS A 532 -21.78 -13.21 -25.46
N GLY A 533 -20.75 -14.06 -25.41
CA GLY A 533 -20.25 -14.84 -26.56
C GLY A 533 -19.22 -14.12 -27.45
N MET A 534 -19.11 -12.80 -27.34
CA MET A 534 -18.10 -12.00 -28.03
C MET A 534 -16.73 -12.13 -27.37
N THR A 535 -15.67 -12.00 -28.16
CA THR A 535 -14.30 -11.89 -27.65
C THR A 535 -13.91 -10.44 -27.65
N VAL A 536 -13.36 -9.96 -26.54
CA VAL A 536 -12.99 -8.56 -26.35
C VAL A 536 -11.52 -8.49 -25.94
N LEU A 537 -10.77 -7.59 -26.55
CA LEU A 537 -9.42 -7.21 -26.17
C LEU A 537 -9.41 -5.74 -25.75
N CYS A 538 -8.80 -5.43 -24.60
CA CYS A 538 -8.71 -4.07 -24.11
C CYS A 538 -7.31 -3.50 -24.28
N TYR A 539 -7.19 -2.22 -24.61
CA TYR A 539 -5.89 -1.52 -24.54
C TYR A 539 -5.70 -0.82 -23.18
N PRO A 540 -4.46 -0.71 -22.68
CA PRO A 540 -4.16 -0.05 -21.41
C PRO A 540 -4.46 1.46 -21.39
N LEU A 541 -4.65 2.00 -20.18
CA LEU A 541 -4.94 3.44 -19.92
C LEU A 541 -3.90 4.39 -20.55
N ILE A 542 -2.65 3.98 -20.71
CA ILE A 542 -1.59 4.81 -21.33
C ILE A 542 -1.88 5.18 -22.80
N PHE A 543 -2.80 4.48 -23.47
CA PHE A 543 -3.25 4.77 -24.84
C PHE A 543 -4.62 5.47 -24.88
N GLU A 544 -5.22 5.72 -23.72
CA GLU A 544 -6.47 6.47 -23.61
C GLU A 544 -6.20 7.96 -23.76
N VAL A 545 -7.05 8.68 -24.50
CA VAL A 545 -6.93 10.13 -24.63
C VAL A 545 -7.48 10.75 -23.36
N SER A 546 -6.61 11.10 -22.42
CA SER A 546 -7.03 11.82 -21.21
C SER A 546 -6.91 13.33 -21.37
N ASP A 547 -7.56 14.06 -20.45
CA ASP A 547 -7.48 15.53 -20.41
C ASP A 547 -6.07 16.02 -20.09
N PHE A 548 -5.22 15.18 -19.49
CA PHE A 548 -3.84 15.51 -19.13
C PHE A 548 -2.85 15.13 -20.24
N TYR A 549 -1.86 15.98 -20.53
CA TYR A 549 -1.09 15.96 -21.77
C TYR A 549 0.10 14.97 -21.82
N LEU A 550 0.37 14.17 -20.78
CA LEU A 550 1.57 13.34 -20.69
C LEU A 550 1.73 12.36 -21.86
N TYR A 551 0.62 11.82 -22.38
CA TYR A 551 0.63 10.86 -23.51
C TYR A 551 1.16 11.47 -24.81
N ARG A 552 1.22 12.81 -24.93
CA ARG A 552 1.71 13.52 -26.13
C ARG A 552 3.23 13.52 -26.24
N ASP A 553 3.93 13.18 -25.16
CA ASP A 553 5.38 13.01 -25.17
C ASP A 553 5.73 11.55 -25.55
N MET A 554 6.22 11.36 -26.78
CA MET A 554 6.57 10.04 -27.31
C MET A 554 7.67 9.33 -26.50
N ALA A 555 8.68 10.07 -26.04
CA ALA A 555 9.75 9.47 -25.24
C ALA A 555 9.21 8.96 -23.90
N LEU A 556 8.29 9.71 -23.28
CA LEU A 556 7.59 9.27 -22.08
C LEU A 556 6.71 8.06 -22.36
N LEU A 557 5.93 8.05 -23.44
CA LEU A 557 5.09 6.92 -23.83
C LEU A 557 5.90 5.63 -24.06
N ILE A 558 7.05 5.73 -24.74
CA ILE A 558 7.95 4.59 -24.97
C ILE A 558 8.44 4.00 -23.64
N ASP A 559 8.85 4.85 -22.71
CA ASP A 559 9.31 4.41 -21.39
C ASP A 559 8.17 3.82 -20.54
N ASP A 560 6.96 4.37 -20.66
CA ASP A 560 5.77 3.85 -20.01
C ASP A 560 5.40 2.47 -20.57
N ILE A 561 5.43 2.26 -21.89
CA ILE A 561 5.22 0.93 -22.50
C ILE A 561 6.24 -0.08 -21.96
N LYS A 562 7.52 0.28 -21.89
CA LYS A 562 8.57 -0.60 -21.33
C LYS A 562 8.30 -0.96 -19.88
N THR A 563 7.96 0.04 -19.07
CA THR A 563 7.65 -0.13 -17.64
C THR A 563 6.42 -1.02 -17.46
N GLU A 564 5.39 -0.86 -18.29
CA GLU A 564 4.18 -1.67 -18.24
C GLU A 564 4.44 -3.14 -18.62
N LEU A 565 5.22 -3.40 -19.67
CA LEU A 565 5.61 -4.76 -20.05
C LEU A 565 6.41 -5.45 -18.94
N GLN A 566 7.33 -4.71 -18.29
CA GLN A 566 8.08 -5.21 -17.14
C GLN A 566 7.16 -5.47 -15.94
N PHE A 567 6.23 -4.56 -15.65
CA PHE A 567 5.26 -4.69 -14.56
C PHE A 567 4.37 -5.92 -14.76
N VAL A 568 3.76 -6.06 -15.93
CA VAL A 568 2.94 -7.22 -16.28
C VAL A 568 3.74 -8.51 -16.15
N GLY A 569 4.94 -8.58 -16.75
CA GLY A 569 5.76 -9.78 -16.66
C GLY A 569 6.22 -10.12 -15.24
N LYS A 570 6.51 -9.14 -14.39
CA LYS A 570 6.94 -9.36 -13.00
C LYS A 570 5.79 -9.83 -12.10
N TYR A 571 4.60 -9.25 -12.26
CA TYR A 571 3.48 -9.41 -11.31
C TYR A 571 2.34 -10.29 -11.82
N TRP A 572 2.38 -10.80 -13.06
CA TRP A 572 1.38 -11.75 -13.56
C TRP A 572 1.35 -13.02 -12.71
N ARG A 573 0.20 -13.42 -12.17
CA ARG A 573 0.05 -14.66 -11.35
C ARG A 573 -1.19 -15.48 -11.72
N LEU A 574 -1.80 -15.15 -12.86
CA LEU A 574 -3.00 -15.80 -13.37
C LEU A 574 -2.65 -16.94 -14.32
N SER A 575 -3.61 -17.85 -14.50
CA SER A 575 -3.52 -18.89 -15.52
C SER A 575 -3.58 -18.30 -16.93
N GLY A 576 -2.76 -18.81 -17.85
CA GLY A 576 -2.60 -18.26 -19.20
C GLY A 576 -1.58 -17.12 -19.29
N ARG A 577 -1.20 -16.76 -20.52
CA ARG A 577 -0.21 -15.71 -20.78
C ARG A 577 -0.87 -14.33 -20.84
N PRO A 578 -0.23 -13.28 -20.31
CA PRO A 578 -0.72 -11.91 -20.46
C PRO A 578 -0.66 -11.50 -21.93
N THR A 579 -1.73 -10.88 -22.43
CA THR A 579 -1.85 -10.38 -23.80
C THR A 579 -2.08 -8.87 -23.78
N VAL A 580 -1.05 -8.11 -24.12
CA VAL A 580 -1.05 -6.65 -24.11
C VAL A 580 -1.39 -6.13 -25.50
N CYS A 581 -2.40 -5.26 -25.58
CA CYS A 581 -2.75 -4.54 -26.81
C CYS A 581 -2.01 -3.20 -26.85
N LEU A 582 -1.16 -2.97 -27.86
CA LEU A 582 -0.52 -1.69 -28.10
C LEU A 582 -1.19 -1.01 -29.30
N LEU A 583 -1.71 0.19 -29.07
CA LEU A 583 -2.36 0.99 -30.11
C LEU A 583 -1.35 1.93 -30.75
N ILE A 584 -1.24 1.89 -32.08
CA ILE A 584 -0.41 2.79 -32.88
C ILE A 584 -1.34 3.71 -33.67
N ARG A 585 -1.07 5.01 -33.56
CA ARG A 585 -1.82 6.08 -34.21
C ARG A 585 -0.96 6.81 -35.23
N GLU A 586 -1.59 7.45 -36.21
CA GLU A 586 -0.92 8.24 -37.24
C GLU A 586 -0.20 9.46 -36.64
N GLU A 587 -0.68 10.01 -35.52
CA GLU A 587 0.01 11.08 -34.80
C GLU A 587 1.40 10.68 -34.30
N HIS A 588 1.59 9.40 -33.91
CA HIS A 588 2.87 8.88 -33.46
C HIS A 588 3.94 8.95 -34.56
N MET A 589 3.54 8.90 -35.83
CA MET A 589 4.46 8.98 -36.96
C MET A 589 4.95 10.40 -37.25
N ARG A 590 4.16 11.42 -36.91
CA ARG A 590 4.50 12.84 -37.11
C ARG A 590 5.50 13.33 -36.07
N ASP A 591 5.71 12.51 -35.05
CA ASP A 591 6.59 12.77 -33.94
C ASP A 591 8.07 12.82 -34.37
N PRO A 592 8.82 13.87 -33.99
CA PRO A 592 10.28 13.92 -34.19
C PRO A 592 11.02 12.69 -33.67
N GLN A 593 10.52 12.06 -32.59
CA GLN A 593 11.08 10.89 -31.94
C GLN A 593 10.46 9.56 -32.42
N PHE A 594 9.83 9.55 -33.60
CA PHE A 594 9.27 8.34 -34.18
C PHE A 594 10.33 7.24 -34.41
N LYS A 595 11.60 7.62 -34.62
CA LYS A 595 12.71 6.67 -34.76
C LYS A 595 12.90 5.83 -33.50
N GLU A 596 12.74 6.43 -32.33
CA GLU A 596 12.81 5.75 -31.03
C GLU A 596 11.66 4.76 -30.86
N MET A 597 10.46 5.09 -31.33
CA MET A 597 9.32 4.16 -31.35
C MET A 597 9.60 2.97 -32.27
N LEU A 598 10.19 3.19 -33.45
CA LEU A 598 10.63 2.09 -34.33
C LEU A 598 11.67 1.20 -33.66
N ASN A 599 12.61 1.77 -32.90
CA ASN A 599 13.59 1.00 -32.13
C ASN A 599 12.91 0.13 -31.07
N LEU A 600 11.91 0.65 -30.36
CA LEU A 600 11.09 -0.14 -29.43
C LEU A 600 10.41 -1.30 -30.17
N LEU A 601 9.70 -1.04 -31.25
CA LEU A 601 9.00 -2.08 -32.03
C LEU A 601 9.97 -3.14 -32.58
N ALA A 602 11.17 -2.74 -32.99
CA ALA A 602 12.23 -3.66 -33.38
C ALA A 602 12.75 -4.51 -32.21
N MET A 603 12.90 -3.94 -31.01
CA MET A 603 13.22 -4.71 -29.79
C MET A 603 12.14 -5.74 -29.48
N LEU A 604 10.87 -5.32 -29.53
CA LEU A 604 9.74 -6.24 -29.31
C LEU A 604 9.72 -7.38 -30.35
N LYS A 605 10.06 -7.10 -31.60
CA LYS A 605 10.17 -8.11 -32.67
C LYS A 605 11.31 -9.10 -32.44
N LYS A 606 12.43 -8.66 -31.85
CA LYS A 606 13.55 -9.55 -31.44
C LYS A 606 13.17 -10.49 -30.29
N GLY A 607 12.06 -10.24 -29.59
CA GLY A 607 11.52 -11.10 -28.53
C GLY A 607 12.00 -10.76 -27.12
N PHE A 608 12.73 -9.65 -26.95
CA PHE A 608 13.22 -9.20 -25.64
C PHE A 608 13.11 -7.68 -25.50
N CYS A 609 12.56 -7.22 -24.37
CA CYS A 609 12.44 -5.81 -24.02
C CYS A 609 12.96 -5.57 -22.61
N ASP A 610 14.13 -4.94 -22.47
CA ASP A 610 14.75 -4.58 -21.18
C ASP A 610 14.72 -5.74 -20.15
N GLY A 611 15.18 -6.93 -20.57
CA GLY A 611 15.21 -8.15 -19.75
C GLY A 611 13.92 -8.98 -19.74
N MET A 612 12.81 -8.45 -20.26
CA MET A 612 11.53 -9.16 -20.34
C MET A 612 11.38 -9.93 -21.66
N LYS A 613 10.99 -11.21 -21.56
CA LYS A 613 10.64 -12.03 -22.75
C LYS A 613 9.28 -11.59 -23.29
N VAL A 614 9.25 -11.21 -24.56
CA VAL A 614 8.04 -10.75 -25.25
C VAL A 614 7.82 -11.52 -26.54
N ARG A 615 6.57 -11.63 -26.98
CA ARG A 615 6.22 -12.24 -28.26
C ARG A 615 5.15 -11.42 -28.96
N ILE A 616 5.52 -10.80 -30.08
CA ILE A 616 4.55 -10.22 -31.01
C ILE A 616 3.90 -11.33 -31.82
N GLY A 617 2.60 -11.21 -32.07
CA GLY A 617 1.89 -12.08 -33.00
C GLY A 617 0.53 -11.53 -33.37
N ARG A 618 -0.08 -12.13 -34.39
CA ARG A 618 -1.49 -11.90 -34.70
C ARG A 618 -2.37 -12.37 -33.56
N LEU A 619 -3.41 -11.61 -33.24
CA LEU A 619 -4.32 -11.90 -32.14
C LEU A 619 -4.92 -13.30 -32.22
N GLN A 620 -5.36 -13.73 -33.41
CA GLN A 620 -5.96 -15.05 -33.64
C GLN A 620 -5.04 -16.22 -33.24
N ASN A 621 -3.71 -16.03 -33.35
CA ASN A 621 -2.73 -17.06 -33.00
C ASN A 621 -2.44 -17.09 -31.49
N LEU A 622 -2.61 -15.96 -30.81
CA LEU A 622 -2.23 -15.79 -29.40
C LEU A 622 -3.34 -16.23 -28.45
N ILE A 623 -4.63 -16.03 -28.83
CA ILE A 623 -5.82 -16.30 -28.00
C ILE A 623 -5.79 -17.67 -27.31
N SER A 624 -5.35 -18.72 -28.00
CA SER A 624 -5.32 -20.09 -27.47
C SER A 624 -4.45 -20.26 -26.20
N SER A 625 -3.50 -19.35 -25.99
CA SER A 625 -2.56 -19.36 -24.87
C SER A 625 -2.71 -18.15 -23.95
N SER A 626 -3.59 -17.21 -24.29
CA SER A 626 -3.91 -16.02 -23.51
C SER A 626 -4.69 -16.38 -22.25
N CYS A 627 -4.61 -15.52 -21.22
CA CYS A 627 -5.53 -15.56 -20.11
C CYS A 627 -6.90 -15.05 -20.55
N ILE A 628 -7.92 -15.90 -20.44
CA ILE A 628 -9.29 -15.57 -20.78
C ILE A 628 -10.11 -15.38 -19.50
N GLU A 629 -10.83 -14.27 -19.41
CA GLU A 629 -11.79 -14.00 -18.33
C GLU A 629 -13.22 -13.92 -18.90
N HIS A 630 -14.13 -14.65 -18.27
CA HIS A 630 -15.53 -14.67 -18.65
C HIS A 630 -16.33 -13.68 -17.81
N LEU A 631 -16.99 -12.70 -18.45
CA LEU A 631 -17.88 -11.74 -17.79
C LEU A 631 -19.34 -12.21 -17.89
N ASP A 632 -19.60 -13.40 -17.37
CA ASP A 632 -20.91 -14.08 -17.50
C ASP A 632 -22.04 -13.41 -16.68
N PHE A 633 -21.72 -12.38 -15.89
CA PHE A 633 -22.69 -11.61 -15.13
C PHE A 633 -23.41 -10.53 -15.97
N LEU A 634 -22.97 -10.28 -17.20
CA LEU A 634 -23.58 -9.31 -18.12
C LEU A 634 -24.64 -9.96 -19.00
N ASN A 635 -25.76 -9.26 -19.20
CA ASN A 635 -26.74 -9.61 -20.22
C ASN A 635 -26.54 -8.78 -21.50
N GLN A 636 -27.15 -9.18 -22.60
CA GLN A 636 -27.09 -8.42 -23.87
C GLN A 636 -27.63 -6.98 -23.73
N SER A 637 -28.60 -6.75 -22.84
CA SER A 637 -29.14 -5.41 -22.54
C SER A 637 -28.14 -4.50 -21.83
N ASP A 638 -27.12 -5.07 -21.19
CA ASP A 638 -26.19 -4.36 -20.33
C ASP A 638 -24.90 -3.96 -21.09
N LEU A 639 -24.84 -4.30 -22.39
CA LEU A 639 -23.74 -3.96 -23.27
C LEU A 639 -23.79 -2.47 -23.63
N PRO A 640 -22.64 -1.79 -23.72
CA PRO A 640 -22.57 -0.44 -24.26
C PRO A 640 -23.18 -0.38 -25.67
N GLU A 641 -24.00 0.65 -25.96
CA GLU A 641 -24.52 0.87 -27.31
C GLU A 641 -23.35 0.99 -28.31
N GLY A 642 -23.54 0.45 -29.53
CA GLY A 642 -22.49 0.06 -30.48
C GLY A 642 -21.57 1.17 -31.05
N GLU A 643 -21.69 2.43 -30.62
CA GLU A 643 -20.79 3.53 -31.03
C GLU A 643 -19.47 3.58 -30.25
N SER A 644 -19.26 2.66 -29.30
CA SER A 644 -18.18 2.73 -28.29
C SER A 644 -16.95 1.84 -28.55
N THR A 645 -16.98 0.99 -29.59
CA THR A 645 -15.82 0.17 -29.98
C THR A 645 -14.77 1.00 -30.71
N PHE A 646 -13.48 0.71 -30.52
CA PHE A 646 -12.43 1.38 -31.29
C PHE A 646 -12.53 0.98 -32.77
N THR A 647 -13.03 1.89 -33.60
CA THR A 647 -13.26 1.66 -35.03
C THR A 647 -12.05 2.05 -35.86
N GLN A 648 -11.94 1.44 -37.03
CA GLN A 648 -10.90 1.78 -37.98
C GLN A 648 -11.11 3.22 -38.50
N LEU A 649 -10.05 4.03 -38.48
CA LEU A 649 -10.08 5.37 -39.01
C LEU A 649 -10.12 5.33 -40.55
N ASN A 650 -11.22 5.85 -41.10
CA ASN A 650 -11.46 5.95 -42.53
C ASN A 650 -11.09 7.35 -43.02
N HIS A 651 -10.26 7.44 -44.05
CA HIS A 651 -9.96 8.71 -44.72
C HIS A 651 -10.91 8.89 -45.90
N GLU A 652 -11.56 10.05 -46.01
CA GLU A 652 -12.49 10.38 -47.12
C GLU A 652 -11.79 10.46 -48.49
N TYR A 653 -10.45 10.46 -48.52
CA TYR A 653 -9.64 10.62 -49.72
C TYR A 653 -9.12 9.29 -50.27
N ILE A 654 -9.43 9.00 -51.54
CA ILE A 654 -9.12 7.74 -52.26
C ILE A 654 -7.66 7.72 -52.78
N GLY A 655 -6.94 8.84 -52.73
CA GLY A 655 -5.53 8.92 -53.14
C GLY A 655 -4.57 8.46 -52.04
N TYR A 656 -3.64 7.56 -52.36
CA TYR A 656 -2.49 7.21 -51.51
C TYR A 656 -1.57 8.44 -51.31
N GLN A 657 -1.90 9.33 -50.36
CA GLN A 657 -0.91 10.25 -49.81
C GLN A 657 -0.04 9.47 -48.83
N SER A 658 1.26 9.36 -49.14
CA SER A 658 2.21 8.71 -48.25
C SER A 658 2.29 9.47 -46.93
N LEU A 659 2.25 8.75 -45.80
CA LEU A 659 2.47 9.36 -44.47
C LEU A 659 3.86 9.98 -44.33
N THR A 660 4.81 9.63 -45.22
CA THR A 660 6.15 10.25 -45.30
C THR A 660 6.11 11.68 -45.83
N ASP A 661 5.06 12.06 -46.54
CA ASP A 661 4.93 13.37 -47.19
C ASP A 661 4.23 14.38 -46.27
N VAL A 662 3.80 13.93 -45.08
CA VAL A 662 3.21 14.76 -44.04
C VAL A 662 4.33 15.47 -43.27
N PRO A 663 4.32 16.82 -43.16
CA PRO A 663 5.36 17.56 -42.46
C PRO A 663 5.54 17.06 -41.02
N LYS A 664 6.80 16.83 -40.61
CA LYS A 664 7.13 16.58 -39.21
C LYS A 664 6.66 17.77 -38.37
N ALA A 665 6.23 17.52 -37.14
CA ALA A 665 5.93 18.60 -36.20
C ALA A 665 7.17 19.49 -36.02
N GLN A 666 7.05 20.78 -36.34
CA GLN A 666 8.12 21.76 -36.13
C GLN A 666 8.21 22.10 -34.64
N SER A 667 9.42 22.18 -34.09
CA SER A 667 9.66 22.64 -32.73
C SER A 667 9.37 24.14 -32.64
N TYR A 668 8.27 24.51 -31.99
CA TYR A 668 7.93 25.91 -31.74
C TYR A 668 8.66 26.43 -30.50
N SER A 669 9.29 27.59 -30.62
CA SER A 669 9.94 28.31 -29.51
C SER A 669 9.67 29.80 -29.66
N GLU A 670 9.42 30.47 -28.54
CA GLU A 670 9.18 31.92 -28.46
C GLU A 670 9.81 32.50 -27.19
N ASP A 671 10.06 33.81 -27.20
CA ASP A 671 10.63 34.52 -26.05
C ASP A 671 9.64 34.58 -24.86
N LYS A 672 10.19 34.56 -23.64
CA LYS A 672 9.40 34.60 -22.40
C LYS A 672 8.84 36.00 -22.19
N ILE A 673 7.59 36.22 -22.60
CA ILE A 673 6.84 37.44 -22.28
C ILE A 673 5.98 37.18 -21.03
N ILE A 674 6.27 37.89 -19.94
CA ILE A 674 5.51 37.78 -18.68
C ILE A 674 4.55 38.97 -18.57
N LEU A 675 3.26 38.71 -18.69
CA LEU A 675 2.21 39.74 -18.65
C LEU A 675 1.65 40.05 -17.24
N GLN A 676 2.47 39.98 -16.19
CA GLN A 676 2.00 40.27 -14.81
C GLN A 676 1.37 41.68 -14.68
N ASN A 677 1.87 42.65 -15.44
CA ASN A 677 1.38 44.03 -15.44
C ASN A 677 0.00 44.23 -16.12
N LEU A 678 -0.55 43.21 -16.78
CA LEU A 678 -1.87 43.28 -17.44
C LEU A 678 -3.03 42.81 -16.56
N ILE A 679 -2.75 42.14 -15.43
CA ILE A 679 -3.78 41.62 -14.51
C ILE A 679 -4.65 42.73 -13.92
N HIS A 680 -4.13 43.96 -13.80
CA HIS A 680 -4.86 45.12 -13.28
C HIS A 680 -5.45 46.03 -14.36
N ARG A 681 -5.23 45.73 -15.64
CA ARG A 681 -5.71 46.57 -16.75
C ARG A 681 -7.17 46.28 -17.11
N PRO A 682 -7.90 47.25 -17.68
CA PRO A 682 -9.29 47.06 -18.09
C PRO A 682 -9.45 45.93 -19.12
N THR A 683 -10.59 45.23 -19.09
CA THR A 683 -10.89 44.10 -19.98
C THR A 683 -10.80 44.48 -21.47
N VAL A 684 -11.11 45.73 -21.82
CA VAL A 684 -11.00 46.26 -23.20
C VAL A 684 -9.55 46.24 -23.72
N GLU A 685 -8.58 46.61 -22.89
CA GLU A 685 -7.15 46.59 -23.28
C GLU A 685 -6.64 45.16 -23.48
N ILE A 686 -7.12 44.21 -22.67
CA ILE A 686 -6.79 42.79 -22.78
C ILE A 686 -7.32 42.24 -24.12
N ILE A 687 -8.57 42.55 -24.47
CA ILE A 687 -9.18 42.14 -25.75
C ILE A 687 -8.44 42.77 -26.94
N GLN A 688 -8.02 44.03 -26.83
CA GLN A 688 -7.22 44.66 -27.88
C GLN A 688 -5.88 43.93 -28.06
N ARG A 689 -5.17 43.66 -26.96
CA ARG A 689 -3.88 42.95 -27.02
C ARG A 689 -4.00 41.52 -27.56
N LEU A 690 -5.13 40.87 -27.29
CA LEU A 690 -5.47 39.54 -27.78
C LEU A 690 -5.61 39.50 -29.31
N ARG A 691 -6.04 40.62 -29.93
CA ARG A 691 -6.12 40.77 -31.39
C ARG A 691 -4.78 41.09 -32.04
N GLU A 692 -3.85 41.66 -31.28
CA GLU A 692 -2.55 42.13 -31.79
C GLU A 692 -1.42 41.10 -31.66
N THR A 693 -1.64 40.00 -30.94
CA THR A 693 -0.57 39.05 -30.58
C THR A 693 -0.75 37.69 -31.23
N ASP A 694 0.31 37.20 -31.89
CA ASP A 694 0.40 35.85 -32.44
C ASP A 694 1.14 34.84 -31.53
N SER A 695 1.75 35.33 -30.45
CA SER A 695 2.45 34.51 -29.45
C SER A 695 1.47 33.60 -28.71
N ILE A 696 1.76 32.30 -28.71
CA ILE A 696 0.86 31.29 -28.13
C ILE A 696 0.77 31.46 -26.61
N PHE A 697 1.90 31.64 -25.91
CA PHE A 697 1.87 31.81 -24.46
C PHE A 697 1.19 33.11 -24.05
N CYS A 698 1.41 34.18 -24.81
CA CYS A 698 0.74 35.45 -24.57
C CYS A 698 -0.79 35.30 -24.71
N LEU A 699 -1.25 34.62 -25.77
CA LEU A 699 -2.68 34.29 -25.94
C LEU A 699 -3.22 33.46 -24.78
N CYS A 700 -2.47 32.43 -24.34
CA CYS A 700 -2.85 31.63 -23.17
C CYS A 700 -3.00 32.49 -21.91
N GLN A 701 -2.06 33.40 -21.65
CA GLN A 701 -2.09 34.31 -20.51
C GLN A 701 -3.27 35.28 -20.57
N LEU A 702 -3.51 35.91 -21.73
CA LEU A 702 -4.62 36.86 -21.91
C LEU A 702 -5.97 36.18 -21.72
N TRP A 703 -6.18 35.02 -22.34
CA TRP A 703 -7.39 34.21 -22.14
C TRP A 703 -7.51 33.70 -20.70
N GLY A 704 -6.40 33.34 -20.05
CA GLY A 704 -6.38 32.96 -18.64
C GLY A 704 -6.82 34.09 -17.71
N VAL A 705 -6.43 35.33 -17.98
CA VAL A 705 -6.90 36.51 -17.24
C VAL A 705 -8.40 36.72 -17.45
N LEU A 706 -8.90 36.64 -18.70
CA LEU A 706 -10.32 36.74 -19.00
C LEU A 706 -11.14 35.64 -18.32
N TYR A 707 -10.65 34.40 -18.37
CA TYR A 707 -11.28 33.24 -17.74
C TYR A 707 -11.46 33.43 -16.23
N ASN A 708 -10.42 33.90 -15.54
CA ASN A 708 -10.45 34.11 -14.09
C ASN A 708 -11.26 35.34 -13.68
N ARG A 709 -11.29 36.39 -14.51
CA ARG A 709 -11.96 37.67 -14.20
C ARG A 709 -13.45 37.65 -14.55
N GLU A 710 -13.78 37.28 -15.78
CA GLU A 710 -15.13 37.38 -16.36
C GLU A 710 -15.87 36.03 -16.35
N GLY A 711 -15.13 34.93 -16.15
CA GLY A 711 -15.66 33.57 -16.07
C GLY A 711 -15.46 32.73 -17.35
N PRO A 712 -15.71 31.41 -17.26
CA PRO A 712 -15.42 30.44 -18.34
C PRO A 712 -16.25 30.66 -19.61
N GLN A 713 -17.44 31.24 -19.48
CA GLN A 713 -18.40 31.46 -20.58
C GLN A 713 -18.28 32.87 -21.20
N PHE A 714 -17.30 33.67 -20.78
CA PHE A 714 -17.09 34.99 -21.38
C PHE A 714 -16.61 34.85 -22.83
N GLU A 715 -17.30 35.50 -23.77
CA GLU A 715 -17.07 35.36 -25.21
C GLU A 715 -16.31 36.55 -25.80
N VAL A 716 -15.33 36.25 -26.65
CA VAL A 716 -14.66 37.23 -27.51
C VAL A 716 -14.64 36.66 -28.92
N ASN A 717 -15.26 37.37 -29.88
CA ASN A 717 -15.41 36.92 -31.27
C ASN A 717 -16.07 35.53 -31.40
N ASP A 718 -17.21 35.31 -30.73
CA ASP A 718 -17.99 34.06 -30.75
C ASP A 718 -17.26 32.81 -30.23
N ILE A 719 -16.16 32.99 -29.51
CA ILE A 719 -15.43 31.92 -28.84
C ILE A 719 -15.41 32.20 -27.34
N SER A 720 -15.84 31.23 -26.54
CA SER A 720 -15.78 31.36 -25.08
C SER A 720 -14.36 31.19 -24.56
N ALA A 721 -14.04 31.81 -23.43
CA ALA A 721 -12.72 31.71 -22.81
C ALA A 721 -12.30 30.25 -22.55
N SER A 722 -13.24 29.39 -22.14
CA SER A 722 -13.00 27.95 -22.00
C SER A 722 -12.65 27.28 -23.33
N GLN A 723 -13.41 27.53 -24.40
CA GLN A 723 -13.15 26.97 -25.73
C GLN A 723 -11.81 27.45 -26.29
N ALA A 724 -11.49 28.74 -26.14
CA ALA A 724 -10.22 29.30 -26.58
C ALA A 724 -9.02 28.65 -25.87
N LEU A 725 -9.10 28.46 -24.54
CA LEU A 725 -8.06 27.77 -23.77
C LEU A 725 -7.91 26.30 -24.17
N ILE A 726 -9.01 25.59 -24.45
CA ILE A 726 -8.98 24.21 -24.95
C ILE A 726 -8.30 24.15 -26.32
N GLN A 727 -8.69 25.04 -27.25
CA GLN A 727 -8.07 25.11 -28.58
C GLN A 727 -6.58 25.43 -28.50
N LEU A 728 -6.18 26.38 -27.65
CA LEU A 728 -4.78 26.72 -27.39
C LEU A 728 -4.02 25.55 -26.75
N TYR A 729 -4.64 24.82 -25.82
CA TYR A 729 -4.07 23.61 -25.23
C TYR A 729 -3.78 22.52 -26.28
N HIS A 730 -4.70 22.27 -27.22
CA HIS A 730 -4.48 21.33 -28.33
C HIS A 730 -3.42 21.83 -29.31
N ARG A 731 -3.47 23.11 -29.68
CA ARG A 731 -2.49 23.74 -30.58
C ARG A 731 -1.08 23.71 -29.99
N ALA A 732 -0.92 24.14 -28.74
CA ALA A 732 0.37 24.16 -28.03
C ALA A 732 0.94 22.74 -27.86
N GLY A 733 0.11 21.75 -27.57
CA GLY A 733 0.58 20.36 -27.46
C GLY A 733 1.02 19.77 -28.80
N SER A 734 0.34 20.09 -29.90
CA SER A 734 0.74 19.69 -31.25
C SER A 734 2.10 20.30 -31.65
N LEU A 735 2.38 21.51 -31.14
CA LEU A 735 3.64 22.23 -31.34
C LEU A 735 4.70 21.91 -30.27
N ARG A 736 4.38 21.07 -29.29
CA ARG A 736 5.25 20.68 -28.15
C ARG A 736 5.75 21.85 -27.32
N TYR A 737 4.93 22.89 -27.22
CA TYR A 737 5.26 24.06 -26.43
C TYR A 737 4.72 23.90 -25.00
N TRP A 738 5.47 23.15 -24.19
CA TRP A 738 5.04 22.60 -22.91
C TRP A 738 4.68 23.66 -21.87
N ARG A 739 5.31 24.85 -21.93
CA ARG A 739 4.97 25.96 -21.04
C ARG A 739 3.51 26.41 -21.21
N ALA A 740 3.08 26.59 -22.46
CA ALA A 740 1.69 26.97 -22.75
C ALA A 740 0.70 25.84 -22.43
N VAL A 741 1.09 24.58 -22.68
CA VAL A 741 0.28 23.40 -22.34
C VAL A 741 0.05 23.31 -20.82
N ARG A 742 1.11 23.45 -20.01
CA ARG A 742 1.04 23.48 -18.55
C ARG A 742 0.16 24.61 -18.02
N TYR A 743 0.31 25.80 -18.60
CA TYR A 743 -0.50 26.96 -18.23
C TYR A 743 -1.99 26.72 -18.49
N CYS A 744 -2.37 26.33 -19.71
CA CYS A 744 -3.77 26.02 -20.04
C CYS A 744 -4.32 24.88 -19.17
N SER A 745 -3.55 23.80 -19.01
CA SER A 745 -3.90 22.66 -18.15
C SER A 745 -4.15 23.08 -16.70
N SER A 746 -3.41 24.07 -16.20
CA SER A 746 -3.65 24.61 -14.87
C SER A 746 -4.93 25.41 -14.80
N ILE A 747 -5.21 26.30 -15.76
CA ILE A 747 -6.43 27.13 -15.75
C ILE A 747 -7.70 26.26 -15.90
N LEU A 748 -7.61 25.19 -16.69
CA LEU A 748 -8.71 24.23 -16.90
C LEU A 748 -8.86 23.21 -15.75
N HIS A 749 -8.01 23.28 -14.73
CA HIS A 749 -8.01 22.39 -13.56
C HIS A 749 -7.88 20.88 -13.90
N HIS A 750 -7.05 20.53 -14.89
CA HIS A 750 -6.82 19.12 -15.29
C HIS A 750 -5.98 18.36 -14.25
N ILE A 751 -6.39 17.13 -13.93
CA ILE A 751 -5.71 16.26 -12.96
C ILE A 751 -5.03 15.09 -13.67
N VAL A 752 -3.84 14.71 -13.21
CA VAL A 752 -3.18 13.48 -13.68
C VAL A 752 -3.97 12.24 -13.26
N ASP A 753 -4.25 11.36 -14.22
CA ASP A 753 -4.87 10.07 -13.94
C ASP A 753 -4.05 9.26 -12.94
N SER A 754 -4.72 8.61 -11.98
CA SER A 754 -4.08 7.73 -11.00
C SER A 754 -3.03 8.38 -10.09
N ILE A 755 -3.00 9.71 -9.91
CA ILE A 755 -2.08 10.39 -8.96
C ILE A 755 -2.17 9.84 -7.52
N SER A 756 -3.38 9.45 -7.11
CA SER A 756 -3.68 9.00 -5.75
C SER A 756 -2.99 7.68 -5.34
N PRO A 757 -3.00 6.61 -6.18
CA PRO A 757 -2.13 5.45 -6.01
C PRO A 757 -0.64 5.75 -5.84
N PHE A 758 -0.09 6.70 -6.61
CA PHE A 758 1.33 7.06 -6.54
C PHE A 758 1.68 7.76 -5.22
N ILE A 759 0.84 8.68 -4.74
CA ILE A 759 0.98 9.27 -3.41
C ILE A 759 0.94 8.17 -2.34
N THR A 760 -0.02 7.24 -2.43
CA THR A 760 -0.11 6.13 -1.46
C THR A 760 1.18 5.31 -1.43
N THR A 761 1.78 5.04 -2.58
CA THR A 761 3.04 4.29 -2.70
C THR A 761 4.18 5.00 -1.97
N VAL A 762 4.27 6.33 -2.09
CA VAL A 762 5.25 7.16 -1.35
C VAL A 762 5.04 7.02 0.16
N LEU A 763 3.79 7.16 0.63
CA LEU A 763 3.45 7.08 2.06
C LEU A 763 3.80 5.71 2.68
N VAL A 764 3.49 4.63 1.97
CA VAL A 764 3.73 3.27 2.46
C VAL A 764 5.21 2.95 2.58
N ASN A 765 6.05 3.48 1.68
CA ASN A 765 7.51 3.41 1.77
C ASN A 765 8.07 4.24 2.95
N GLY A 766 7.20 4.70 3.85
CA GLY A 766 7.56 5.43 5.07
C GLY A 766 8.06 6.83 4.78
N LYS A 767 7.61 7.44 3.68
CA LYS A 767 7.96 8.81 3.30
C LYS A 767 6.75 9.73 3.47
N GLU A 768 6.99 11.00 3.72
CA GLU A 768 5.95 12.03 3.60
C GLU A 768 6.11 12.82 2.30
N LEU A 769 5.02 13.39 1.82
CA LEU A 769 5.02 14.25 0.63
C LEU A 769 4.37 15.60 0.97
N THR A 770 4.96 16.70 0.50
CA THR A 770 4.34 18.03 0.59
C THR A 770 4.26 18.71 -0.76
N VAL A 771 3.19 19.46 -0.97
CA VAL A 771 2.99 20.31 -2.15
C VAL A 771 2.81 21.77 -1.71
N GLY A 772 3.37 22.69 -2.49
CA GLY A 772 3.42 24.10 -2.14
C GLY A 772 4.55 24.84 -2.85
N VAL A 773 4.43 26.16 -2.94
CA VAL A 773 5.46 27.04 -3.51
C VAL A 773 6.43 27.48 -2.40
N ILE A 774 7.72 27.57 -2.71
CA ILE A 774 8.76 27.97 -1.75
C ILE A 774 8.44 29.35 -1.16
N GLY A 775 8.59 29.47 0.16
CA GLY A 775 8.25 30.68 0.91
C GLY A 775 6.77 30.85 1.22
N GLN A 776 5.91 29.96 0.73
CA GLN A 776 4.47 29.92 1.01
C GLN A 776 4.10 28.72 1.89
N LYS A 777 2.83 28.63 2.29
CA LYS A 777 2.32 27.49 3.06
C LYS A 777 2.37 26.21 2.22
N GLU A 778 2.99 25.16 2.76
CA GLU A 778 2.95 23.81 2.19
C GLU A 778 1.80 23.00 2.80
N THR A 779 1.17 22.16 1.97
CA THR A 779 0.19 21.17 2.42
C THR A 779 0.86 19.80 2.48
N VAL A 780 0.78 19.14 3.64
CA VAL A 780 1.32 17.80 3.86
C VAL A 780 0.29 16.75 3.44
N PHE A 781 0.73 15.77 2.67
CA PHE A 781 0.00 14.53 2.43
C PHE A 781 0.54 13.50 3.41
N ASP A 782 -0.15 13.34 4.53
CA ASP A 782 0.17 12.41 5.62
C ASP A 782 -0.67 11.13 5.56
N LYS A 783 -1.76 11.16 4.79
CA LYS A 783 -2.67 10.03 4.55
C LYS A 783 -3.07 9.95 3.07
N PRO A 784 -3.50 8.77 2.59
CA PRO A 784 -4.01 8.63 1.23
C PRO A 784 -5.25 9.51 0.99
N MET A 785 -5.19 10.39 -0.01
CA MET A 785 -6.27 11.31 -0.37
C MET A 785 -7.00 10.86 -1.64
N THR A 786 -8.26 11.21 -1.77
CA THR A 786 -9.06 11.01 -2.99
C THR A 786 -8.61 11.97 -4.11
N PRO A 787 -8.86 11.64 -5.40
CA PRO A 787 -8.53 12.54 -6.50
C PRO A 787 -9.14 13.94 -6.37
N ALA A 788 -10.36 14.04 -5.83
CA ALA A 788 -11.05 15.32 -5.61
C ALA A 788 -10.35 16.17 -4.54
N GLU A 789 -9.91 15.55 -3.44
CA GLU A 789 -9.14 16.26 -2.40
C GLU A 789 -7.79 16.73 -2.92
N ILE A 790 -7.09 15.90 -3.71
CA ILE A 790 -5.81 16.27 -4.35
C ILE A 790 -6.02 17.44 -5.30
N LYS A 791 -7.08 17.41 -6.12
CA LYS A 791 -7.47 18.51 -7.00
C LYS A 791 -7.64 19.80 -6.23
N ASN A 792 -8.40 19.75 -5.14
CA ASN A 792 -8.63 20.91 -4.30
C ASN A 792 -7.30 21.47 -3.76
N VAL A 793 -6.40 20.63 -3.24
CA VAL A 793 -5.11 21.09 -2.72
C VAL A 793 -4.25 21.75 -3.80
N MET A 794 -4.11 21.13 -4.98
CA MET A 794 -3.25 21.66 -6.05
C MET A 794 -3.67 23.07 -6.49
N TYR A 795 -4.98 23.29 -6.65
CA TYR A 795 -5.50 24.57 -7.16
C TYR A 795 -5.79 25.61 -6.07
N THR A 796 -5.79 25.23 -4.78
CA THR A 796 -5.92 26.20 -3.67
C THR A 796 -4.61 26.56 -2.99
N THR A 797 -3.63 25.64 -2.97
CA THR A 797 -2.35 25.84 -2.28
C THR A 797 -1.23 26.25 -3.23
N VAL A 798 -1.21 25.75 -4.48
CA VAL A 798 -0.09 25.97 -5.41
C VAL A 798 -0.43 27.02 -6.47
N GLN A 799 -1.53 26.83 -7.22
CA GLN A 799 -1.91 27.68 -8.35
C GLN A 799 -1.98 29.19 -8.03
N PRO A 800 -2.47 29.64 -6.86
CA PRO A 800 -2.56 31.08 -6.57
C PRO A 800 -1.20 31.78 -6.52
N TYR A 801 -0.13 31.05 -6.22
CA TYR A 801 1.23 31.57 -6.16
C TYR A 801 2.02 31.29 -7.44
N ASP A 802 1.77 30.13 -8.08
CA ASP A 802 2.38 29.77 -9.36
C ASP A 802 1.47 28.83 -10.17
N VAL A 803 0.95 29.35 -11.27
CA VAL A 803 0.00 28.65 -12.17
C VAL A 803 0.64 27.42 -12.80
N ILE A 804 1.90 27.48 -13.24
CA ILE A 804 2.54 26.36 -13.92
C ILE A 804 2.94 25.27 -12.92
N GLN A 805 3.43 25.66 -11.74
CA GLN A 805 3.79 24.69 -10.70
C GLN A 805 2.61 23.84 -10.23
N ALA A 806 1.37 24.33 -10.28
CA ALA A 806 0.21 23.51 -9.93
C ALA A 806 0.07 22.23 -10.76
N VAL A 807 0.56 22.24 -12.01
CA VAL A 807 0.57 21.09 -12.91
C VAL A 807 1.91 20.37 -12.84
N LEU A 808 3.03 21.11 -12.82
CA LEU A 808 4.36 20.51 -12.77
C LEU A 808 4.60 19.73 -11.47
N GLN A 809 4.08 20.19 -10.33
CA GLN A 809 4.13 19.43 -9.08
C GLN A 809 3.34 18.12 -9.17
N GLN A 810 2.23 18.07 -9.93
CA GLN A 810 1.52 16.80 -10.19
C GLN A 810 2.37 15.81 -11.00
N GLU A 811 3.13 16.29 -12.00
CA GLU A 811 4.09 15.46 -12.75
C GLU A 811 5.17 14.89 -11.82
N VAL A 812 5.79 15.73 -11.00
CA VAL A 812 6.85 15.30 -10.08
C VAL A 812 6.31 14.31 -9.03
N VAL A 813 5.10 14.53 -8.51
CA VAL A 813 4.44 13.58 -7.58
C VAL A 813 4.23 12.22 -8.26
N LEU A 814 3.74 12.20 -9.50
CA LEU A 814 3.57 10.98 -10.30
C LEU A 814 4.92 10.25 -10.45
N TYR A 815 5.96 10.96 -10.89
CA TYR A 815 7.28 10.38 -11.11
C TYR A 815 7.92 9.90 -9.81
N CYS A 816 7.83 10.63 -8.71
CA CYS A 816 8.31 10.19 -7.40
C CYS A 816 7.65 8.87 -6.98
N GLY A 817 6.32 8.76 -7.13
CA GLY A 817 5.60 7.52 -6.80
C GLY A 817 5.98 6.34 -7.70
N ARG A 818 6.28 6.58 -8.99
CA ARG A 818 6.76 5.53 -9.89
C ARG A 818 8.21 5.13 -9.61
N LEU A 819 9.08 6.10 -9.35
CA LEU A 819 10.49 5.86 -9.04
C LEU A 819 10.68 5.14 -7.71
N ILE A 820 9.91 5.48 -6.66
CA ILE A 820 10.05 4.81 -5.37
C ILE A 820 9.59 3.34 -5.43
N ALA A 821 8.62 3.03 -6.30
CA ALA A 821 8.16 1.65 -6.54
C ALA A 821 9.18 0.79 -7.30
N THR A 822 9.98 1.40 -8.16
CA THR A 822 10.91 0.70 -9.07
C THR A 822 12.34 0.70 -8.56
N ASN A 823 12.79 1.84 -8.01
CA ASN A 823 14.14 2.09 -7.52
C ASN A 823 14.09 2.85 -6.17
N PRO A 824 13.67 2.18 -5.08
CA PRO A 824 13.53 2.81 -3.76
C PRO A 824 14.84 3.39 -3.21
N ASP A 825 15.99 2.86 -3.65
CA ASP A 825 17.32 3.32 -3.21
C ASP A 825 17.60 4.79 -3.55
N MET A 826 16.98 5.35 -4.60
CA MET A 826 17.09 6.77 -4.95
C MET A 826 16.60 7.69 -3.80
N PHE A 827 15.65 7.19 -3.01
CA PHE A 827 15.04 7.92 -1.88
C PHE A 827 15.70 7.59 -0.53
N LYS A 828 16.84 6.90 -0.53
CA LYS A 828 17.58 6.60 0.70
C LYS A 828 18.04 7.91 1.36
N GLY A 829 17.71 8.04 2.65
CA GLY A 829 18.00 9.26 3.42
C GLY A 829 17.01 10.41 3.22
N ILE A 830 16.05 10.30 2.30
CA ILE A 830 14.99 11.31 2.14
C ILE A 830 13.76 10.83 2.89
N LEU A 831 13.33 11.49 3.97
CA LEU A 831 12.10 11.12 4.69
C LEU A 831 10.89 11.89 4.16
N LYS A 832 11.03 13.21 3.98
CA LYS A 832 9.98 14.10 3.52
C LYS A 832 10.32 14.66 2.14
N ILE A 833 9.51 14.35 1.14
CA ILE A 833 9.66 14.80 -0.24
C ILE A 833 8.87 16.10 -0.39
N ARG A 834 9.56 17.23 -0.32
CA ARG A 834 8.94 18.55 -0.50
C ARG A 834 8.99 18.93 -1.97
N ILE A 835 7.88 18.81 -2.69
CA ILE A 835 7.88 18.87 -4.16
C ILE A 835 8.34 20.24 -4.69
N GLY A 836 7.97 21.35 -4.01
CA GLY A 836 8.48 22.68 -4.35
C GLY A 836 10.01 22.78 -4.27
N TRP A 837 10.63 22.17 -3.26
CA TRP A 837 12.09 22.13 -3.10
C TRP A 837 12.78 21.15 -4.04
N VAL A 838 12.11 20.07 -4.43
CA VAL A 838 12.60 19.18 -5.50
C VAL A 838 12.67 19.94 -6.83
N LEU A 839 11.66 20.76 -7.16
CA LEU A 839 11.70 21.63 -8.34
C LEU A 839 12.83 22.66 -8.26
N GLU A 840 13.10 23.21 -7.07
CA GLU A 840 14.24 24.12 -6.89
C GLU A 840 15.59 23.41 -7.04
N ALA A 841 15.73 22.17 -6.55
CA ALA A 841 16.93 21.37 -6.81
C ALA A 841 17.14 21.11 -8.31
N MET A 842 16.07 20.86 -9.06
CA MET A 842 16.11 20.74 -10.52
C MET A 842 16.55 22.05 -11.18
N ARG A 843 16.08 23.20 -10.70
CA ARG A 843 16.45 24.53 -11.21
C ARG A 843 17.92 24.83 -10.95
N LEU A 844 18.38 24.60 -9.72
CA LEU A 844 19.78 24.75 -9.33
C LEU A 844 20.69 23.84 -10.17
N HIS A 845 20.28 22.59 -10.44
CA HIS A 845 21.07 21.70 -11.28
C HIS A 845 21.25 22.23 -12.71
N LEU A 846 20.19 22.73 -13.34
CA LEU A 846 20.27 23.33 -14.68
C LEU A 846 21.20 24.55 -14.71
N GLN A 847 21.11 25.41 -13.68
CA GLN A 847 22.02 26.54 -13.52
C GLN A 847 23.48 26.11 -13.36
N MET A 848 23.75 25.02 -12.63
CA MET A 848 25.10 24.48 -12.44
C MET A 848 25.71 23.93 -13.75
N VAL A 849 24.88 23.35 -14.62
CA VAL A 849 25.31 22.79 -15.92
C VAL A 849 25.42 23.90 -16.99
N GLY A 850 24.91 25.10 -16.72
CA GLY A 850 24.93 26.24 -17.65
C GLY A 850 23.85 26.16 -18.73
N GLU A 851 22.79 25.36 -18.52
CA GLU A 851 21.63 25.37 -19.41
C GLU A 851 20.67 26.51 -19.02
N GLU A 852 20.38 27.42 -19.96
CA GLU A 852 19.36 28.47 -19.80
C GLU A 852 17.91 27.94 -19.94
N SER A 853 17.74 26.62 -20.01
CA SER A 853 16.46 25.94 -20.23
C SER A 853 15.50 26.14 -19.05
N ASP A 854 14.35 26.80 -19.27
CA ASP A 854 13.28 26.94 -18.28
C ASP A 854 12.61 25.57 -18.05
N ILE A 855 12.55 25.09 -16.80
CA ILE A 855 11.93 23.79 -16.43
C ILE A 855 10.51 23.69 -16.96
N GLU A 856 9.80 24.81 -16.93
CA GLU A 856 8.42 25.01 -17.35
C GLU A 856 8.21 24.66 -18.83
N ASN A 857 9.25 24.68 -19.65
CA ASN A 857 9.18 24.31 -21.07
C ASN A 857 9.90 23.00 -21.42
N LEU A 858 10.51 22.31 -20.45
CA LEU A 858 11.05 20.96 -20.67
C LEU A 858 9.92 19.99 -20.98
N SER A 859 10.16 19.04 -21.88
CA SER A 859 9.21 17.96 -22.13
C SER A 859 8.99 17.11 -20.86
N PRO A 860 7.81 16.51 -20.68
CA PRO A 860 7.53 15.60 -19.57
C PRO A 860 8.63 14.55 -19.32
N TYR A 861 9.18 13.96 -20.39
CA TYR A 861 10.29 13.02 -20.32
C TYR A 861 11.57 13.66 -19.76
N GLN A 862 11.94 14.85 -20.24
CA GLN A 862 13.10 15.59 -19.72
C GLN A 862 12.93 15.97 -18.24
N VAL A 863 11.73 16.37 -17.82
CA VAL A 863 11.43 16.63 -16.40
C VAL A 863 11.67 15.37 -15.56
N ARG A 864 11.23 14.20 -16.04
CA ARG A 864 11.47 12.92 -15.35
C ARG A 864 12.96 12.56 -15.29
N GLN A 865 13.71 12.76 -16.37
CA GLN A 865 15.16 12.52 -16.39
C GLN A 865 15.90 13.44 -15.41
N LEU A 866 15.53 14.72 -15.40
CA LEU A 866 16.10 15.71 -14.49
C LEU A 866 15.79 15.38 -13.03
N LEU A 867 14.58 14.90 -12.73
CA LEU A 867 14.22 14.41 -11.40
C LEU A 867 15.09 13.23 -10.97
N GLN A 868 15.25 12.21 -11.83
CA GLN A 868 16.13 11.06 -11.54
C GLN A 868 17.57 11.51 -11.29
N ARG A 869 18.05 12.47 -12.07
CA ARG A 869 19.39 13.02 -11.94
C ARG A 869 19.61 13.70 -10.59
N VAL A 870 18.67 14.55 -10.17
CA VAL A 870 18.72 15.23 -8.87
C VAL A 870 18.61 14.23 -7.72
N LEU A 871 17.69 13.27 -7.79
CA LEU A 871 17.52 12.23 -6.76
C LEU A 871 18.74 11.30 -6.61
N THR A 872 19.64 11.27 -7.60
CA THR A 872 20.86 10.44 -7.58
C THR A 872 22.14 11.25 -7.37
N VAL A 873 22.03 12.53 -6.97
CA VAL A 873 23.18 13.42 -6.74
C VAL A 873 24.27 12.80 -5.85
N SER A 874 23.91 12.02 -4.84
CA SER A 874 24.86 11.34 -3.96
C SER A 874 25.77 10.33 -4.67
N GLN A 875 25.37 9.81 -5.83
CA GLN A 875 26.08 8.78 -6.59
C GLN A 875 27.14 9.38 -7.53
N TRP A 876 26.80 10.49 -8.22
CA TRP A 876 27.64 11.06 -9.28
C TRP A 876 28.34 12.37 -8.88
N ALA A 877 27.91 13.04 -7.79
CA ALA A 877 28.47 14.36 -7.42
C ALA A 877 29.99 14.37 -7.23
N SER A 878 30.55 13.27 -6.72
CA SER A 878 32.00 13.11 -6.56
C SER A 878 32.73 12.91 -7.88
N GLU A 879 32.12 12.20 -8.83
CA GLU A 879 32.69 11.94 -10.16
C GLU A 879 32.72 13.23 -11.00
N GLU A 880 31.64 14.02 -10.92
CA GLU A 880 31.52 15.29 -11.63
C GLU A 880 32.10 16.49 -10.90
N LYS A 881 32.78 16.25 -9.77
CA LYS A 881 33.50 17.27 -8.99
C LYS A 881 32.64 18.49 -8.60
N LEU A 882 31.38 18.25 -8.22
CA LEU A 882 30.54 19.30 -7.65
C LEU A 882 31.24 19.94 -6.45
N THR A 883 31.15 21.27 -6.35
CA THR A 883 31.69 21.99 -5.18
C THR A 883 30.92 21.58 -3.91
N PRO A 884 31.54 21.69 -2.72
CA PRO A 884 30.86 21.41 -1.46
C PRO A 884 29.54 22.18 -1.29
N LEU A 885 29.53 23.45 -1.71
CA LEU A 885 28.34 24.31 -1.70
C LEU A 885 27.22 23.74 -2.58
N GLN A 886 27.53 23.43 -3.85
CA GLN A 886 26.54 22.89 -4.78
C GLN A 886 25.96 21.55 -4.29
N LYS A 887 26.82 20.69 -3.73
CA LYS A 887 26.37 19.41 -3.14
C LYS A 887 25.44 19.65 -1.95
N ARG A 888 25.79 20.57 -1.04
CA ARG A 888 24.95 20.93 0.12
C ARG A 888 23.62 21.55 -0.30
N GLN A 889 23.60 22.36 -1.36
CA GLN A 889 22.37 22.94 -1.92
C GLN A 889 21.42 21.85 -2.44
N LEU A 890 21.91 20.95 -3.29
CA LEU A 890 21.09 19.89 -3.88
C LEU A 890 20.58 18.91 -2.81
N GLU A 891 21.45 18.41 -1.93
CA GLU A 891 21.06 17.47 -0.86
C GLU A 891 20.14 18.13 0.19
N GLY A 892 20.37 19.42 0.48
CA GLY A 892 19.54 20.22 1.37
C GLY A 892 18.11 20.38 0.86
N CYS A 893 17.93 20.68 -0.42
CA CYS A 893 16.61 20.76 -1.07
C CYS A 893 15.86 19.42 -1.01
N LEU A 894 16.59 18.31 -1.17
CA LEU A 894 16.04 16.96 -1.06
C LEU A 894 15.79 16.52 0.39
N CYS A 895 16.18 17.32 1.39
CA CYS A 895 16.11 16.97 2.79
C CYS A 895 16.85 15.64 3.11
N ARG A 896 17.94 15.34 2.38
CA ARG A 896 18.62 14.04 2.51
C ARG A 896 19.53 13.99 3.74
N VAL A 897 19.33 12.97 4.57
CA VAL A 897 20.13 12.71 5.77
C VAL A 897 20.89 11.37 5.69
N PRO A 898 21.99 11.21 6.45
CA PRO A 898 22.70 9.92 6.56
C PRO A 898 21.83 8.79 7.11
N GLN A 899 22.25 7.55 6.89
CA GLN A 899 21.59 6.39 7.49
C GLN A 899 21.66 6.47 9.02
N GLN A 900 20.58 6.08 9.70
CA GLN A 900 20.41 6.18 11.16
C GLN A 900 20.36 7.60 11.74
N PHE A 901 20.34 8.66 10.92
CA PHE A 901 20.30 10.04 11.41
C PHE A 901 19.25 10.28 12.51
N TYR A 902 18.01 9.83 12.32
CA TYR A 902 16.96 10.00 13.33
C TYR A 902 17.27 9.23 14.63
N ASN A 903 17.88 8.04 14.56
CA ASN A 903 18.32 7.34 15.77
C ASN A 903 19.45 8.11 16.47
N LEU A 904 20.35 8.74 15.72
CA LEU A 904 21.38 9.61 16.30
C LEU A 904 20.75 10.83 16.99
N VAL A 905 19.73 11.44 16.39
CA VAL A 905 18.99 12.55 17.01
C VAL A 905 18.32 12.10 18.31
N TRP A 906 17.73 10.89 18.34
CA TRP A 906 17.19 10.31 19.56
C TRP A 906 18.27 10.17 20.65
N ASP A 907 19.43 9.62 20.29
CA ASP A 907 20.53 9.39 21.21
C ASP A 907 21.12 10.72 21.72
N VAL A 908 21.18 11.77 20.87
CA VAL A 908 21.52 13.15 21.29
C VAL A 908 20.47 13.69 22.26
N LEU A 909 19.18 13.50 21.95
CA LEU A 909 18.08 14.02 22.76
C LEU A 909 18.07 13.43 24.18
N GLN A 910 18.44 12.16 24.34
CA GLN A 910 18.63 11.51 25.64
C GLN A 910 19.75 12.16 26.49
N ARG A 911 20.70 12.85 25.86
CA ARG A 911 21.84 13.53 26.50
C ARG A 911 21.67 15.03 26.64
N THR A 912 20.55 15.57 26.18
CA THR A 912 20.19 16.99 26.24
C THR A 912 18.84 17.13 26.96
N PRO A 913 18.78 17.17 28.30
CA PRO A 913 17.52 17.16 29.06
C PRO A 913 16.57 18.32 28.71
N LEU A 914 17.13 19.46 28.30
CA LEU A 914 16.37 20.64 27.86
C LEU A 914 16.08 20.65 26.35
N GLY A 915 16.39 19.59 25.61
CA GLY A 915 16.09 19.47 24.18
C GLY A 915 17.08 20.15 23.22
N ILE A 916 16.69 20.20 21.95
CA ILE A 916 17.47 20.75 20.82
C ILE A 916 16.73 21.96 20.25
N ARG A 917 17.43 23.04 19.92
CA ARG A 917 16.88 24.25 19.29
C ARG A 917 17.50 24.50 17.92
N VAL A 918 16.66 24.87 16.97
CA VAL A 918 17.02 25.17 15.58
C VAL A 918 16.13 26.29 15.06
N GLN A 919 16.71 27.41 14.63
CA GLN A 919 16.03 28.58 14.08
C GLN A 919 14.86 29.03 14.97
N GLY A 920 15.10 29.09 16.29
CA GLY A 920 14.08 29.44 17.29
C GLY A 920 13.03 28.35 17.58
N HIS A 921 13.02 27.23 16.86
CA HIS A 921 12.13 26.10 17.08
C HIS A 921 12.77 25.10 18.05
N HIS A 922 11.96 24.55 18.94
CA HIS A 922 12.43 23.71 20.04
C HIS A 922 11.89 22.29 19.93
N LEU A 923 12.79 21.31 19.84
CA LEU A 923 12.51 19.90 20.02
C LEU A 923 12.82 19.53 21.49
N PRO A 924 11.83 19.52 22.38
CA PRO A 924 12.08 19.24 23.79
C PRO A 924 12.39 17.75 24.01
N ALA A 925 13.25 17.42 24.98
CA ALA A 925 13.47 16.01 25.35
C ALA A 925 12.23 15.42 26.05
N VAL A 926 11.58 16.20 26.91
CA VAL A 926 10.29 15.88 27.53
C VAL A 926 9.23 16.85 26.98
N PRO A 927 8.11 16.40 26.40
CA PRO A 927 7.56 15.04 26.50
C PRO A 927 7.96 14.09 25.35
N THR A 928 8.86 14.47 24.43
CA THR A 928 9.18 13.66 23.23
C THR A 928 9.64 12.25 23.56
N LEU A 929 10.65 12.08 24.40
CA LEU A 929 11.18 10.77 24.82
C LEU A 929 10.17 9.95 25.63
N THR A 930 9.18 10.62 26.22
CA THR A 930 8.08 9.98 26.97
C THR A 930 6.99 9.50 26.02
N ASN A 931 6.58 10.34 25.08
CA ASN A 931 5.50 10.06 24.16
C ASN A 931 5.93 9.11 23.04
N MET A 932 7.21 9.06 22.69
CA MET A 932 7.71 8.37 21.49
C MET A 932 8.71 7.28 21.82
N SER A 933 9.08 6.47 20.83
CA SER A 933 10.05 5.38 20.97
C SER A 933 11.15 5.47 19.92
N ARG A 934 12.36 5.02 20.28
CA ARG A 934 13.52 4.99 19.37
C ARG A 934 13.20 4.19 18.10
N GLY A 935 13.52 4.76 16.95
CA GLY A 935 13.37 4.11 15.64
C GLY A 935 11.93 4.08 15.08
N GLU A 936 10.97 4.75 15.72
CA GLU A 936 9.63 4.88 15.14
C GLU A 936 9.56 6.00 14.08
N LEU A 937 8.65 5.83 13.11
CA LEU A 937 8.51 6.78 12.02
C LEU A 937 8.00 8.13 12.54
N ALA A 938 7.05 8.13 13.47
CA ALA A 938 6.47 9.35 14.04
C ALA A 938 7.53 10.28 14.67
N PHE A 939 8.52 9.72 15.40
CA PHE A 939 9.64 10.50 15.93
C PHE A 939 10.50 11.09 14.82
N SER A 940 10.78 10.30 13.78
CA SER A 940 11.57 10.75 12.63
C SER A 940 10.88 11.92 11.92
N LEU A 941 9.55 11.89 11.81
CA LEU A 941 8.75 12.99 11.25
C LEU A 941 8.78 14.25 12.12
N LEU A 942 8.72 14.12 13.45
CA LEU A 942 8.84 15.26 14.36
C LEU A 942 10.20 15.98 14.24
N VAL A 943 11.29 15.21 14.06
CA VAL A 943 12.61 15.78 13.79
C VAL A 943 12.61 16.54 12.47
N GLU A 944 12.00 15.99 11.42
CA GLU A 944 11.85 16.67 10.13
C GLU A 944 11.04 17.96 10.22
N GLU A 945 9.93 17.96 10.95
CA GLU A 945 9.12 19.15 11.22
C GLU A 945 9.92 20.24 11.94
N THR A 946 10.85 19.87 12.83
CA THR A 946 11.72 20.84 13.51
C THR A 946 12.76 21.41 12.54
N MET A 947 13.31 20.58 11.65
CA MET A 947 14.36 20.96 10.70
C MET A 947 13.83 21.72 9.48
N ILE A 948 12.53 21.66 9.19
CA ILE A 948 11.90 22.27 8.00
C ILE A 948 11.98 23.80 7.99
N PHE A 949 12.14 24.41 9.16
CA PHE A 949 12.26 25.86 9.35
C PHE A 949 13.61 26.44 8.90
N ILE A 950 14.60 25.59 8.62
CA ILE A 950 15.85 26.04 8.01
C ILE A 950 15.59 26.37 6.54
N ALA A 951 15.49 27.66 6.23
CA ALA A 951 15.13 28.14 4.90
C ALA A 951 16.20 27.87 3.83
N GLN A 952 17.49 27.93 4.20
CA GLN A 952 18.59 27.74 3.27
C GLN A 952 18.98 26.25 3.16
N PRO A 953 18.93 25.63 1.97
CA PRO A 953 19.29 24.22 1.76
C PRO A 953 20.68 23.85 2.27
N GLU A 954 21.68 24.67 1.96
CA GLU A 954 23.06 24.44 2.35
C GLU A 954 23.28 24.55 3.86
N ARG A 955 22.55 25.44 4.53
CA ARG A 955 22.54 25.55 6.00
C ARG A 955 21.93 24.31 6.62
N ARG A 956 20.81 23.82 6.07
CA ARG A 956 20.14 22.61 6.55
C ARG A 956 21.09 21.42 6.51
N GLN A 957 21.84 21.26 5.41
CA GLN A 957 22.81 20.17 5.31
C GLN A 957 23.94 20.30 6.33
N LEU A 958 24.43 21.52 6.56
CA LEU A 958 25.44 21.78 7.60
C LEU A 958 24.95 21.43 9.00
N THR A 959 23.68 21.71 9.32
CA THR A 959 23.04 21.32 10.59
C THR A 959 22.96 19.80 10.75
N VAL A 960 22.67 19.06 9.67
CA VAL A 960 22.68 17.59 9.66
C VAL A 960 24.09 17.05 9.97
N GLU A 961 25.12 17.62 9.34
CA GLU A 961 26.53 17.28 9.59
C GLU A 961 26.91 17.53 11.07
N LEU A 962 26.53 18.69 11.61
CA LEU A 962 26.75 19.05 13.01
C LEU A 962 26.12 18.06 13.98
N ILE A 963 24.85 17.68 13.80
CA ILE A 963 24.17 16.70 14.66
C ILE A 963 24.90 15.35 14.63
N CYS A 964 25.35 14.89 13.47
CA CYS A 964 26.11 13.64 13.36
C CYS A 964 27.43 13.71 14.15
N ILE A 965 28.12 14.84 14.10
CA ILE A 965 29.35 15.08 14.88
C ILE A 965 29.04 15.06 16.38
N ILE A 966 27.99 15.75 16.81
CA ILE A 966 27.54 15.78 18.23
C ILE A 966 27.22 14.36 18.70
N ALA A 967 26.42 13.61 17.94
CA ALA A 967 26.08 12.23 18.26
C ALA A 967 27.33 11.35 18.37
N THR A 968 28.29 11.51 17.47
CA THR A 968 29.56 10.77 17.50
C THR A 968 30.36 11.10 18.76
N ILE A 969 30.50 12.38 19.12
CA ILE A 969 31.20 12.82 20.33
C ILE A 969 30.52 12.26 21.59
N LEU A 970 29.20 12.38 21.70
CA LEU A 970 28.44 11.86 22.86
C LEU A 970 28.47 10.33 22.96
N SER A 971 28.45 9.62 21.82
CA SER A 971 28.52 8.15 21.81
C SER A 971 29.88 7.63 22.31
N ARG A 972 30.96 8.35 22.00
CA ARG A 972 32.32 8.00 22.43
C ARG A 972 32.63 8.41 23.86
N ASN A 973 31.86 9.33 24.42
CA ASN A 973 32.07 9.88 25.77
C ASN A 973 30.74 9.84 26.55
N PRO A 974 30.33 8.66 27.06
CA PRO A 974 29.04 8.46 27.74
C PRO A 974 28.87 9.25 29.04
N GLU A 975 29.91 9.86 29.57
CA GLU A 975 29.89 10.76 30.72
C GLU A 975 29.42 12.18 30.36
N LEU A 976 29.49 12.56 29.08
CA LEU A 976 29.12 13.90 28.64
C LEU A 976 27.61 14.06 28.50
N ARG A 977 27.10 15.21 28.96
CA ARG A 977 25.72 15.67 28.84
C ARG A 977 25.68 17.18 28.67
N PHE A 978 24.70 17.69 27.95
CA PHE A 978 24.45 19.13 27.89
C PHE A 978 23.56 19.55 29.06
N GLN A 979 23.94 20.58 29.80
CA GLN A 979 23.11 21.13 30.88
C GLN A 979 22.01 22.07 30.35
N GLN A 980 22.30 22.77 29.26
CA GLN A 980 21.37 23.69 28.60
C GLN A 980 20.74 23.06 27.36
N ALA A 981 19.70 23.71 26.81
CA ALA A 981 19.17 23.32 25.51
C ALA A 981 20.29 23.44 24.45
N LEU A 982 20.41 22.41 23.60
CA LEU A 982 21.41 22.39 22.55
C LEU A 982 20.95 23.30 21.40
N ASP A 983 21.47 24.52 21.35
CA ASP A 983 21.21 25.46 20.25
C ASP A 983 22.16 25.22 19.08
N LEU A 984 21.62 24.72 17.97
CA LEU A 984 22.43 24.41 16.79
C LEU A 984 22.89 25.65 16.04
N ASP A 985 22.18 26.78 16.13
CA ASP A 985 22.60 28.02 15.47
C ASP A 985 23.81 28.63 16.18
N GLU A 986 23.80 28.65 17.51
CA GLU A 986 24.97 29.09 18.30
C GLU A 986 26.21 28.24 17.98
N MET A 987 26.04 26.93 17.77
CA MET A 987 27.15 26.04 17.43
C MET A 987 27.73 26.35 16.05
N LEU A 988 26.88 26.62 15.05
CA LEU A 988 27.32 27.00 13.72
C LEU A 988 28.02 28.36 13.72
N GLU A 989 27.50 29.34 14.45
CA GLU A 989 28.10 30.67 14.61
C GLU A 989 29.46 30.60 15.34
N ALA A 990 29.57 29.74 16.35
CA ALA A 990 30.83 29.50 17.05
C ALA A 990 31.87 28.84 16.14
N ALA A 991 31.49 27.84 15.35
CA ALA A 991 32.36 27.21 14.37
C ALA A 991 32.84 28.22 13.31
N PHE A 992 31.94 29.06 12.81
CA PHE A 992 32.29 30.12 11.86
C PHE A 992 33.23 31.16 12.47
N SER A 993 32.97 31.59 13.71
CA SER A 993 33.84 32.51 14.44
C SER A 993 35.26 31.96 14.60
N MET A 994 35.42 30.64 14.80
CA MET A 994 36.74 30.00 14.83
C MET A 994 37.41 30.00 13.46
N HIS A 995 36.66 29.73 12.40
CA HIS A 995 37.17 29.81 11.02
C HIS A 995 37.64 31.23 10.66
N CYS A 996 36.87 32.26 11.02
CA CYS A 996 37.26 33.66 10.80
C CYS A 996 38.53 34.02 11.58
N LYS A 997 38.67 33.57 12.83
CA LYS A 997 39.87 33.80 13.64
C LYS A 997 41.11 33.13 13.04
N ASP A 998 41.00 31.86 12.65
CA ASP A 998 42.12 31.09 12.10
C ASP A 998 42.57 31.62 10.72
N ASN A 999 41.68 32.28 9.96
CA ASN A 999 41.97 32.83 8.64
C ASN A 999 42.06 34.38 8.59
N THR A 1000 42.08 35.04 9.75
CA THR A 1000 42.15 36.52 9.85
C THR A 1000 41.06 37.27 9.07
N LEU A 1001 39.87 36.69 8.97
CA LEU A 1001 38.71 37.29 8.30
C LEU A 1001 37.95 38.20 9.28
N ALA A 1002 37.33 39.26 8.75
CA ALA A 1002 36.41 40.08 9.55
C ALA A 1002 35.26 39.20 10.06
N ASN A 1003 34.89 39.34 11.34
CA ASN A 1003 33.79 38.57 11.92
C ASN A 1003 32.46 39.11 11.41
N VAL A 1004 32.02 38.63 10.25
CA VAL A 1004 30.71 38.96 9.66
C VAL A 1004 29.66 38.03 10.28
N LYS A 1005 28.39 38.48 10.38
CA LYS A 1005 27.28 37.60 10.79
C LYS A 1005 26.89 36.57 9.73
N ASP A 1006 27.39 36.72 8.51
CA ASP A 1006 27.08 35.84 7.39
C ASP A 1006 27.99 34.60 7.41
N ILE A 1007 27.40 33.45 7.75
CA ILE A 1007 28.09 32.15 7.80
C ILE A 1007 28.28 31.51 6.41
N SER A 1008 27.85 32.16 5.32
CA SER A 1008 27.93 31.64 3.96
C SER A 1008 29.31 31.09 3.53
N PRO A 1009 30.45 31.68 3.93
CA PRO A 1009 31.76 31.11 3.59
C PRO A 1009 31.97 29.69 4.15
N LEU A 1010 31.37 29.38 5.30
CA LEU A 1010 31.45 28.06 5.93
C LEU A 1010 30.81 26.96 5.05
N PHE A 1011 29.78 27.29 4.28
CA PHE A 1011 29.09 26.35 3.38
C PHE A 1011 29.95 25.91 2.20
N SER A 1012 30.95 26.71 1.82
CA SER A 1012 31.83 26.43 0.69
C SER A 1012 33.08 25.61 1.07
N LEU A 1013 33.37 25.48 2.36
CA LEU A 1013 34.55 24.77 2.83
C LEU A 1013 34.48 23.25 2.55
N PRO A 1014 35.65 22.60 2.32
CA PRO A 1014 35.74 21.15 2.26
C PRO A 1014 35.26 20.48 3.55
N TYR A 1015 34.69 19.28 3.42
CA TYR A 1015 34.11 18.54 4.55
C TYR A 1015 35.10 18.31 5.70
N SER A 1016 36.37 18.04 5.40
CA SER A 1016 37.43 17.85 6.40
C SER A 1016 37.66 19.08 7.27
N GLU A 1017 37.65 20.27 6.67
CA GLU A 1017 37.84 21.54 7.38
C GLU A 1017 36.60 21.89 8.18
N THR A 1018 35.41 21.81 7.55
CA THR A 1018 34.14 22.07 8.24
C THR A 1018 33.99 21.18 9.47
N THR A 1019 34.26 19.88 9.34
CA THR A 1019 34.16 18.91 10.45
C THR A 1019 35.07 19.31 11.61
N GLY A 1020 36.30 19.77 11.34
CA GLY A 1020 37.23 20.23 12.37
C GLY A 1020 36.69 21.42 13.17
N TYR A 1021 36.14 22.43 12.49
CA TYR A 1021 35.55 23.60 13.14
C TYR A 1021 34.29 23.26 13.94
N LEU A 1022 33.40 22.45 13.38
CA LEU A 1022 32.18 22.00 14.07
C LEU A 1022 32.53 21.18 15.33
N ALA A 1023 33.45 20.23 15.23
CA ALA A 1023 33.88 19.43 16.38
C ALA A 1023 34.51 20.29 17.49
N ARG A 1024 35.36 21.26 17.14
CA ARG A 1024 35.95 22.21 18.10
C ARG A 1024 34.89 23.05 18.81
N ALA A 1025 33.88 23.52 18.07
CA ALA A 1025 32.76 24.27 18.66
C ALA A 1025 31.97 23.43 19.67
N VAL A 1026 31.64 22.18 19.31
CA VAL A 1026 30.92 21.25 20.19
C VAL A 1026 31.73 20.94 21.45
N VAL A 1027 33.00 20.55 21.32
CA VAL A 1027 33.86 20.22 22.46
C VAL A 1027 34.01 21.42 23.40
N ASN A 1028 34.26 22.62 22.86
CA ASN A 1028 34.38 23.81 23.67
C ASN A 1028 33.09 24.11 24.45
N LYS A 1029 31.91 23.98 23.84
CA LYS A 1029 30.63 24.23 24.53
C LYS A 1029 30.33 23.18 25.60
N VAL A 1030 30.59 21.89 25.31
CA VAL A 1030 30.40 20.80 26.28
C VAL A 1030 31.34 20.96 27.48
N LEU A 1031 32.61 21.31 27.24
CA LEU A 1031 33.59 21.54 28.30
C LEU A 1031 33.34 22.83 29.09
N GLN A 1032 32.93 23.93 28.44
CA GLN A 1032 32.59 25.19 29.11
C GLN A 1032 31.33 25.07 29.97
N GLY A 1033 30.41 24.15 29.64
CA GLY A 1033 29.26 23.80 30.46
C GLY A 1033 29.52 22.69 31.49
N GLY A 1034 30.75 22.17 31.60
CA GLY A 1034 31.06 20.96 32.36
C GLY A 1034 31.46 21.20 33.82
N ALA A 1035 30.54 20.96 34.75
CA ALA A 1035 30.89 20.20 35.95
C ALA A 1035 30.56 18.74 35.65
N LEU A 1036 31.54 17.84 35.80
CA LEU A 1036 31.36 16.39 35.76
C LEU A 1036 30.34 16.01 36.85
N ALA A 1037 29.08 15.79 36.49
CA ALA A 1037 28.10 15.30 37.45
C ALA A 1037 28.37 13.80 37.70
N PRO A 1038 28.64 13.36 38.95
CA PRO A 1038 28.65 11.93 39.26
C PRO A 1038 27.23 11.39 39.10
N TYR A 1039 27.14 10.14 38.63
CA TYR A 1039 25.90 9.35 38.62
C TYR A 1039 25.15 9.50 39.96
N ALA A 1040 23.99 10.14 39.93
CA ALA A 1040 23.01 9.98 40.99
C ALA A 1040 22.06 8.85 40.57
N TYR A 1041 22.01 7.83 41.40
CA TYR A 1041 21.24 6.59 41.32
C TYR A 1041 19.87 6.69 40.65
N ASP A 1042 19.62 5.86 39.64
CA ASP A 1042 18.36 5.16 39.46
C ASP A 1042 18.68 3.67 39.37
N HIS A 1043 18.12 2.89 40.29
CA HIS A 1043 18.28 1.43 40.34
C HIS A 1043 17.53 0.76 39.18
N TYR A 1044 18.02 -0.43 38.82
CA TYR A 1044 17.54 -1.39 37.81
C TYR A 1044 18.16 -1.29 36.41
N ASP A 1045 19.39 -1.80 36.31
CA ASP A 1045 19.82 -2.61 35.16
C ASP A 1045 21.06 -3.42 35.60
N ASN A 1046 20.81 -4.65 36.05
CA ASN A 1046 21.80 -5.73 35.99
C ASN A 1046 21.16 -6.81 35.13
N ASP A 1047 21.58 -6.89 33.88
CA ASP A 1047 21.87 -8.15 33.21
C ASP A 1047 22.88 -7.89 32.08
N GLU A 1048 23.82 -8.82 32.01
CA GLU A 1048 25.20 -8.66 31.58
C GLU A 1048 25.45 -8.68 30.06
N GLU A 1049 26.57 -8.02 29.73
CA GLU A 1049 27.59 -8.38 28.74
C GLU A 1049 27.23 -8.61 27.26
N THR A 1050 27.77 -7.75 26.39
CA THR A 1050 28.40 -8.23 25.14
C THR A 1050 29.68 -7.45 24.80
N CYS A 1051 30.79 -8.16 25.03
CA CYS A 1051 31.98 -8.31 24.18
C CYS A 1051 32.72 -7.10 23.57
N LYS A 1052 34.00 -7.07 23.92
CA LYS A 1052 35.12 -6.33 23.32
C LYS A 1052 35.36 -6.76 21.86
N VAL A 1053 35.64 -5.76 21.02
CA VAL A 1053 36.59 -5.72 19.89
C VAL A 1053 36.75 -7.00 19.05
N SER A 1054 36.13 -6.98 17.86
CA SER A 1054 36.81 -7.15 16.56
C SER A 1054 35.97 -6.52 15.45
#